data_AF-A0A521M5Q2-F1
#
_entry.id   AF-A0A521M5Q2-F1
#
_cell.length_a   1.000
_cell.length_b   1.000
_cell.length_c   1.000
_cell.angle_alpha   90.00
_cell.angle_beta   90.00
_cell.angle_gamma   90.00
#
_symmetry.space_group_name_H-M   'P 1'
#
loop_
_entity.id
_entity.type
_entity.pdbx_description
1 polymer ?
#
loop_
_entity_poly.entity_id
_entity_poly.type
_entity_poly.pdbx_seq_one_letter_code
_entity_poly.pdbx_strand_id
1 'polypeptide(L)'
;MATTIYPTVPVARPEAEAWPPNDIGDDDPIGIQADEMFARQLDTGFAGEIRVLVHDPETGLAGKGPEDALSGIAEAMPMLGELKDRYLAQAIGPRQRAILEPLIDTRLDRATGDLGRLAQQATSALDDRIVAERLAGFHQDAALAWHDPAQLRVLGQAAVGELRYQGERKGWDATQTDTTVRQGLSDLYAGAIEQAIGQDPDGAANLYEHARDVIQPERQVAIDRRFVEASEDKAVARIGDDLRTGWARMSIAPSTADVPDLESTARPRPDIRWFLDQATTQLDDNSSPRLRGLVQSEAFAQFFRAGKEWLAGRSQAVADVLKWQTENPTALFTDIPSGLRSKMSPDQMAAFRLFASVQGHIEPDLGLYDRLERELIDRPASFASIKLDEYVLDLGAESTHRLVDLQNEIRNGDPAGHVAFARASRRLVEDAVVSAGFEADAALGQIVREKVRHRVADFPKLNGRVPTENDLVRIVDEEAQHLGAEGQKRQPENASPSGVEIAQAKSEQAPAPLDAPPPRAAGDPVLPNSINDLPAPPQMLDPIRPKKNPELNRPDRSKYHLKFDGRYLKLYHGEDVIEEWPAVSGKENFGSAKDQNKVGYGPIPEGAYDIKMSRFQSIDLKGALYGTAKIADVDAGKWPGSLCSWGSERVWADPTKETEDSGLTFGRKDMAIHGGWSRGSAGCIDLTGSMSRFSRAFWDLGIDLKLYVDYSPPVP
;
A
#
# COMPACT_ATOMS: atom_id res chain seq x y z
N MET A 1 -7.76 -5.09 -44.30
CA MET A 1 -8.79 -5.75 -43.46
C MET A 1 -9.59 -6.67 -44.37
N ALA A 2 -9.79 -7.93 -44.00
CA ALA A 2 -10.54 -8.88 -44.82
C ALA A 2 -12.03 -8.67 -44.60
N THR A 3 -12.74 -8.16 -45.61
CA THR A 3 -14.18 -7.95 -45.56
C THR A 3 -14.86 -9.31 -45.71
N THR A 4 -15.45 -9.81 -44.62
CA THR A 4 -16.31 -10.99 -44.64
C THR A 4 -17.59 -10.65 -45.39
N ILE A 5 -17.69 -11.09 -46.64
CA ILE A 5 -18.93 -11.04 -47.41
C ILE A 5 -19.85 -12.11 -46.82
N TYR A 6 -20.92 -11.69 -46.14
CA TYR A 6 -21.99 -12.62 -45.76
C TYR A 6 -22.70 -13.09 -47.03
N PRO A 7 -22.84 -14.41 -47.27
CA PRO A 7 -23.68 -14.89 -48.36
C PRO A 7 -25.12 -14.51 -48.04
N THR A 8 -25.69 -13.59 -48.83
CA THR A 8 -27.13 -13.35 -48.84
C THR A 8 -27.82 -14.66 -49.17
N VAL A 9 -28.59 -15.18 -48.21
CA VAL A 9 -29.48 -16.33 -48.41
C VAL A 9 -30.38 -15.99 -49.60
N PRO A 10 -30.41 -16.79 -50.68
CA PRO A 10 -31.35 -16.57 -51.76
C PRO A 10 -32.75 -16.74 -51.15
N VAL A 11 -33.49 -15.64 -51.02
CA VAL A 11 -34.92 -15.73 -50.76
C VAL A 11 -35.49 -16.48 -51.95
N ALA A 12 -35.96 -17.70 -51.72
CA ALA A 12 -36.59 -18.51 -52.75
C ALA A 12 -37.74 -17.70 -53.35
N ARG A 13 -37.53 -17.18 -54.57
CA ARG A 13 -38.60 -16.56 -55.34
C ARG A 13 -39.64 -17.65 -55.60
N PRO A 14 -40.93 -17.42 -55.32
CA PRO A 14 -41.95 -18.38 -55.69
C PRO A 14 -41.82 -18.69 -57.18
N GLU A 15 -41.78 -19.97 -57.54
CA GLU A 15 -41.82 -20.40 -58.94
C GLU A 15 -43.01 -19.72 -59.59
N ALA A 16 -42.75 -18.90 -60.62
CA ALA A 16 -43.79 -18.22 -61.34
C ALA A 16 -44.74 -19.30 -61.90
N GLU A 17 -45.99 -19.27 -61.44
CA GLU A 17 -47.04 -20.14 -61.92
C GLU A 17 -47.08 -20.04 -63.45
N ALA A 18 -46.90 -21.18 -64.13
CA ALA A 18 -46.80 -21.23 -65.57
C ALA A 18 -48.10 -20.68 -66.17
N TRP A 19 -48.00 -19.50 -66.79
CA TRP A 19 -49.15 -18.85 -67.41
C TRP A 19 -49.73 -19.74 -68.52
N PRO A 20 -51.05 -19.74 -68.71
CA PRO A 20 -51.71 -20.57 -69.72
C PRO A 20 -51.11 -20.28 -71.11
N PRO A 21 -50.89 -21.31 -71.94
CA PRO A 21 -50.32 -21.15 -73.27
C PRO A 21 -51.18 -20.18 -74.12
N ASN A 22 -50.49 -19.24 -74.76
CA ASN A 22 -51.05 -18.22 -75.65
C ASN A 22 -51.65 -18.86 -76.92
N ASP A 23 -52.86 -19.41 -76.83
CA ASP A 23 -53.69 -19.74 -78.00
C ASP A 23 -54.67 -18.60 -78.35
N ILE A 24 -54.57 -17.48 -77.63
CA ILE A 24 -55.36 -16.27 -77.88
C ILE A 24 -54.56 -15.38 -78.83
N GLY A 25 -55.13 -15.08 -80.00
CA GLY A 25 -54.44 -14.35 -81.07
C GLY A 25 -53.80 -13.04 -80.61
N ASP A 26 -52.68 -12.67 -81.25
CA ASP A 26 -51.81 -11.57 -80.85
C ASP A 26 -52.53 -10.22 -80.61
N ASP A 27 -53.73 -10.00 -81.15
CA ASP A 27 -54.48 -8.74 -81.02
C ASP A 27 -55.64 -8.78 -80.00
N ASP A 28 -55.76 -9.82 -79.17
CA ASP A 28 -56.82 -9.87 -78.14
C ASP A 28 -56.55 -8.85 -77.00
N PRO A 29 -57.53 -7.99 -76.64
CA PRO A 29 -57.38 -7.01 -75.58
C PRO A 29 -56.93 -7.59 -74.23
N ILE A 30 -57.30 -8.84 -73.92
CA ILE A 30 -56.92 -9.50 -72.68
C ILE A 30 -55.42 -9.84 -72.69
N GLY A 31 -54.88 -10.29 -73.83
CA GLY A 31 -53.45 -10.56 -74.00
C GLY A 31 -52.59 -9.30 -73.89
N ILE A 32 -53.04 -8.19 -74.49
CA ILE A 32 -52.37 -6.88 -74.36
C ILE A 32 -52.32 -6.43 -72.90
N GLN A 33 -53.43 -6.55 -72.18
CA GLN A 33 -53.50 -6.15 -70.77
C GLN A 33 -52.61 -7.03 -69.89
N ALA A 34 -52.54 -8.34 -70.16
CA ALA A 34 -51.67 -9.27 -69.44
C ALA A 34 -50.19 -8.91 -69.64
N ASP A 35 -49.78 -8.63 -70.88
CA ASP A 35 -48.40 -8.20 -71.20
C ASP A 35 -48.03 -6.89 -70.51
N GLU A 36 -48.93 -5.92 -70.47
CA GLU A 36 -48.72 -4.65 -69.76
C GLU A 36 -48.57 -4.86 -68.25
N MET A 37 -49.44 -5.67 -67.63
CA MET A 37 -49.37 -5.96 -66.20
C MET A 37 -48.05 -6.65 -65.83
N PHE A 38 -47.62 -7.60 -66.65
CA PHE A 38 -46.36 -8.32 -66.44
C PHE A 38 -45.15 -7.39 -66.59
N ALA A 39 -45.12 -6.54 -67.63
CA ALA A 39 -44.07 -5.55 -67.81
C ALA A 39 -44.00 -4.57 -66.62
N ARG A 40 -45.13 -4.14 -66.06
CA ARG A 40 -45.16 -3.30 -64.85
C ARG A 40 -44.63 -4.02 -63.61
N GLN A 41 -44.89 -5.32 -63.47
CA GLN A 41 -44.35 -6.12 -62.37
C GLN A 41 -42.82 -6.22 -62.46
N LEU A 42 -42.29 -6.51 -63.66
CA LEU A 42 -40.85 -6.53 -63.91
C LEU A 42 -40.20 -5.17 -63.67
N ASP A 43 -40.82 -4.08 -64.15
CA ASP A 43 -40.35 -2.70 -63.90
C ASP A 43 -40.29 -2.38 -62.40
N THR A 44 -41.29 -2.82 -61.62
CA THR A 44 -41.32 -2.62 -60.16
C THR A 44 -40.17 -3.36 -59.47
N GLY A 45 -39.91 -4.61 -59.86
CA GLY A 45 -38.77 -5.39 -59.35
C GLY A 45 -37.43 -4.74 -59.69
N PHE A 46 -37.25 -4.34 -60.95
CA PHE A 46 -36.06 -3.64 -61.43
C PHE A 46 -35.81 -2.34 -60.66
N ALA A 47 -36.84 -1.53 -60.46
CA ALA A 47 -36.77 -0.30 -59.67
C ALA A 47 -36.38 -0.56 -58.20
N GLY A 48 -36.87 -1.65 -57.61
CA GLY A 48 -36.52 -2.08 -56.26
C GLY A 48 -35.03 -2.41 -56.14
N GLU A 49 -34.48 -3.19 -57.07
CA GLU A 49 -33.05 -3.55 -57.06
C GLU A 49 -32.15 -2.33 -57.32
N ILE A 50 -32.53 -1.39 -58.20
CA ILE A 50 -31.80 -0.11 -58.34
C ILE A 50 -31.81 0.68 -57.03
N ARG A 51 -32.97 0.79 -56.38
CA ARG A 51 -33.08 1.51 -55.11
C ARG A 51 -32.17 0.88 -54.05
N VAL A 52 -32.13 -0.46 -53.97
CA VAL A 52 -31.24 -1.15 -53.03
C VAL A 52 -29.77 -0.86 -53.36
N LEU A 53 -29.37 -0.99 -54.63
CA LEU A 53 -27.98 -0.77 -55.05
C LEU A 53 -27.50 0.66 -54.78
N VAL A 54 -28.33 1.65 -55.07
CA VAL A 54 -27.92 3.08 -55.05
C VAL A 54 -28.23 3.74 -53.71
N HIS A 55 -29.43 3.52 -53.16
CA HIS A 55 -30.02 4.36 -52.11
C HIS A 55 -30.27 3.64 -50.78
N ASP A 56 -29.98 2.34 -50.67
CA ASP A 56 -30.08 1.66 -49.38
C ASP A 56 -29.07 2.24 -48.38
N PRO A 57 -29.50 2.62 -47.16
CA PRO A 57 -28.64 3.31 -46.21
C PRO A 57 -27.57 2.41 -45.58
N GLU A 58 -27.75 1.08 -45.59
CA GLU A 58 -26.79 0.15 -44.98
C GLU A 58 -25.83 -0.44 -46.01
N THR A 59 -26.34 -0.77 -47.20
CA THR A 59 -25.63 -1.55 -48.21
C THR A 59 -25.46 -0.80 -49.54
N GLY A 60 -26.31 0.20 -49.79
CA GLY A 60 -26.30 0.98 -51.01
C GLY A 60 -25.17 2.01 -51.03
N LEU A 61 -24.84 2.50 -52.22
CA LEU A 61 -23.74 3.44 -52.41
C LEU A 61 -23.91 4.74 -51.60
N ALA A 62 -25.14 5.22 -51.43
CA ALA A 62 -25.44 6.41 -50.62
C ALA A 62 -25.13 6.23 -49.12
N GLY A 63 -25.13 4.99 -48.61
CA GLY A 63 -24.79 4.68 -47.22
C GLY A 63 -23.29 4.48 -46.96
N LYS A 64 -22.48 4.34 -48.01
CA LYS A 64 -21.04 4.08 -47.89
C LYS A 64 -20.24 5.35 -47.58
N GLY A 65 -19.06 5.16 -46.99
CA GLY A 65 -18.06 6.24 -46.85
C GLY A 65 -17.63 6.77 -48.22
N PRO A 66 -17.06 7.99 -48.31
CA PRO A 66 -16.79 8.64 -49.59
C PRO A 66 -15.82 7.84 -50.50
N GLU A 67 -14.82 7.15 -49.94
CA GLU A 67 -13.92 6.27 -50.71
C GLU A 67 -14.67 5.08 -51.30
N ASP A 68 -15.40 4.38 -50.43
CA ASP A 68 -16.13 3.15 -50.78
C ASP A 68 -17.28 3.46 -51.75
N ALA A 69 -17.90 4.63 -51.62
CA ALA A 69 -18.89 5.13 -52.57
C ALA A 69 -18.26 5.38 -53.94
N LEU A 70 -17.12 6.09 -54.01
CA LEU A 70 -16.41 6.34 -55.28
C LEU A 70 -15.94 5.04 -55.95
N SER A 71 -15.36 4.12 -55.19
CA SER A 71 -14.98 2.79 -55.69
C SER A 71 -16.21 2.01 -56.17
N GLY A 72 -17.27 2.02 -55.37
CA GLY A 72 -18.51 1.30 -55.68
C GLY A 72 -19.29 1.86 -56.88
N ILE A 73 -19.15 3.15 -57.20
CA ILE A 73 -19.78 3.75 -58.39
C ILE A 73 -19.21 3.16 -59.69
N ALA A 74 -17.90 2.90 -59.73
CA ALA A 74 -17.27 2.25 -60.89
C ALA A 74 -17.80 0.81 -61.09
N GLU A 75 -18.10 0.12 -59.99
CA GLU A 75 -18.67 -1.24 -59.99
C GLU A 75 -20.19 -1.26 -60.26
N ALA A 76 -20.91 -0.20 -59.91
CA ALA A 76 -22.36 -0.16 -60.08
C ALA A 76 -22.81 -0.05 -61.54
N MET A 77 -22.02 0.60 -62.41
CA MET A 77 -22.36 0.72 -63.84
C MET A 77 -22.51 -0.63 -64.55
N PRO A 78 -21.55 -1.58 -64.47
CA PRO A 78 -21.74 -2.91 -65.05
C PRO A 78 -22.88 -3.68 -64.36
N MET A 79 -23.04 -3.55 -63.04
CA MET A 79 -24.15 -4.19 -62.32
C MET A 79 -25.53 -3.71 -62.81
N LEU A 80 -25.67 -2.43 -63.13
CA LEU A 80 -26.90 -1.88 -63.72
C LEU A 80 -27.16 -2.44 -65.12
N GLY A 81 -26.11 -2.65 -65.93
CA GLY A 81 -26.20 -3.33 -67.23
C GLY A 81 -26.66 -4.78 -67.09
N GLU A 82 -26.03 -5.54 -66.21
CA GLU A 82 -26.42 -6.92 -65.90
C GLU A 82 -27.86 -7.01 -65.37
N LEU A 83 -28.27 -6.03 -64.55
CA LEU A 83 -29.63 -5.93 -64.05
C LEU A 83 -30.63 -5.71 -65.19
N LYS A 84 -30.32 -4.83 -66.15
CA LYS A 84 -31.15 -4.62 -67.35
C LYS A 84 -31.29 -5.91 -68.16
N ASP A 85 -30.17 -6.56 -68.47
CA ASP A 85 -30.17 -7.80 -69.26
C ASP A 85 -31.00 -8.90 -68.60
N ARG A 86 -30.86 -9.05 -67.27
CA ARG A 86 -31.60 -10.05 -66.48
C ARG A 86 -33.11 -9.81 -66.47
N TYR A 87 -33.55 -8.56 -66.40
CA TYR A 87 -34.99 -8.23 -66.39
C TYR A 87 -35.59 -8.28 -67.80
N LEU A 88 -34.85 -7.88 -68.85
CA LEU A 88 -35.28 -8.06 -70.23
C LEU A 88 -35.38 -9.53 -70.64
N ALA A 89 -34.52 -10.41 -70.11
CA ALA A 89 -34.59 -11.84 -70.34
C ALA A 89 -35.83 -12.52 -69.72
N GLN A 90 -36.46 -11.88 -68.71
CA GLN A 90 -37.69 -12.38 -68.09
C GLN A 90 -38.96 -12.00 -68.90
N ALA A 91 -38.86 -11.06 -69.85
CA ALA A 91 -39.95 -10.74 -70.76
C ALA A 91 -40.10 -11.83 -71.81
N ILE A 92 -41.19 -12.60 -71.76
CA ILE A 92 -41.40 -13.82 -72.56
C ILE A 92 -41.71 -13.46 -74.02
N GLY A 93 -42.40 -12.34 -74.26
CA GLY A 93 -42.86 -11.92 -75.58
C GLY A 93 -42.20 -10.64 -76.12
N PRO A 94 -42.12 -10.45 -77.46
CA PRO A 94 -41.63 -9.21 -78.08
C PRO A 94 -42.40 -7.97 -77.63
N ARG A 95 -43.72 -8.09 -77.41
CA ARG A 95 -44.57 -6.98 -76.93
C ARG A 95 -44.20 -6.55 -75.51
N GLN A 96 -44.06 -7.50 -74.59
CA GLN A 96 -43.62 -7.23 -73.21
C GLN A 96 -42.26 -6.53 -73.20
N ARG A 97 -41.32 -7.00 -74.02
CA ARG A 97 -39.98 -6.39 -74.15
C ARG A 97 -40.06 -4.97 -74.69
N ALA A 98 -40.87 -4.73 -75.72
CA ALA A 98 -41.07 -3.40 -76.30
C ALA A 98 -41.73 -2.39 -75.32
N ILE A 99 -42.53 -2.87 -74.37
CA ILE A 99 -43.11 -2.05 -73.29
C ILE A 99 -42.08 -1.81 -72.16
N LEU A 100 -41.33 -2.84 -71.77
CA LEU A 100 -40.44 -2.81 -70.62
C LEU A 100 -39.12 -2.05 -70.89
N GLU A 101 -38.53 -2.24 -72.07
CA GLU A 101 -37.20 -1.70 -72.40
C GLU A 101 -37.13 -0.16 -72.26
N PRO A 102 -38.09 0.64 -72.79
CA PRO A 102 -38.08 2.09 -72.60
C PRO A 102 -38.21 2.53 -71.13
N LEU A 103 -38.92 1.75 -70.30
CA LEU A 103 -39.08 2.04 -68.87
C LEU A 103 -37.78 1.78 -68.10
N ILE A 104 -37.13 0.65 -68.40
CA ILE A 104 -35.80 0.31 -67.85
C ILE A 104 -34.79 1.38 -68.24
N ASP A 105 -34.72 1.78 -69.51
CA ASP A 105 -33.78 2.79 -69.99
C ASP A 105 -33.99 4.14 -69.27
N THR A 106 -35.25 4.58 -69.13
CA THR A 106 -35.59 5.79 -68.37
C THR A 106 -35.12 5.72 -66.91
N ARG A 107 -35.17 4.54 -66.29
CA ARG A 107 -34.70 4.33 -64.90
C ARG A 107 -33.18 4.28 -64.81
N LEU A 108 -32.52 3.66 -65.78
CA LEU A 108 -31.06 3.65 -65.87
C LEU A 108 -30.50 5.06 -66.06
N ASP A 109 -31.14 5.89 -66.88
CA ASP A 109 -30.76 7.29 -67.05
C ASP A 109 -30.85 8.06 -65.72
N ARG A 110 -31.94 7.87 -64.97
CA ARG A 110 -32.10 8.46 -63.63
C ARG A 110 -31.06 7.92 -62.65
N ALA A 111 -30.85 6.61 -62.61
CA ALA A 111 -29.85 5.98 -61.75
C ALA A 111 -28.44 6.50 -62.06
N THR A 112 -28.09 6.65 -63.34
CA THR A 112 -26.80 7.23 -63.76
C THR A 112 -26.68 8.69 -63.30
N GLY A 113 -27.75 9.48 -63.40
CA GLY A 113 -27.80 10.83 -62.84
C GLY A 113 -27.64 10.86 -61.31
N ASP A 114 -28.22 9.91 -60.59
CA ASP A 114 -28.07 9.75 -59.14
C ASP A 114 -26.62 9.37 -58.78
N LEU A 115 -26.02 8.41 -59.50
CA LEU A 115 -24.62 8.03 -59.34
C LEU A 115 -23.67 9.22 -59.57
N GLY A 116 -23.95 10.06 -60.56
CA GLY A 116 -23.18 11.29 -60.80
C GLY A 116 -23.24 12.28 -59.62
N ARG A 117 -24.41 12.46 -59.01
CA ARG A 117 -24.56 13.30 -57.81
C ARG A 117 -23.85 12.69 -56.59
N LEU A 118 -23.97 11.37 -56.39
CA LEU A 118 -23.26 10.67 -55.33
C LEU A 118 -21.74 10.77 -55.50
N ALA A 119 -21.21 10.63 -56.72
CA ALA A 119 -19.79 10.79 -57.00
C ALA A 119 -19.31 12.21 -56.62
N GLN A 120 -20.07 13.24 -56.98
CA GLN A 120 -19.74 14.63 -56.64
C GLN A 120 -19.76 14.86 -55.13
N GLN A 121 -20.78 14.34 -54.43
CA GLN A 121 -20.90 14.44 -52.97
C GLN A 121 -19.75 13.71 -52.26
N ALA A 122 -19.46 12.47 -52.68
CA ALA A 122 -18.39 11.66 -52.12
C ALA A 122 -17.01 12.31 -52.34
N THR A 123 -16.74 12.82 -53.54
CA THR A 123 -15.50 13.58 -53.83
C THR A 123 -15.39 14.81 -52.95
N SER A 124 -16.46 15.60 -52.83
CA SER A 124 -16.47 16.80 -51.98
C SER A 124 -16.24 16.49 -50.50
N ALA A 125 -16.80 15.38 -50.00
CA ALA A 125 -16.63 14.93 -48.63
C ALA A 125 -15.22 14.39 -48.38
N LEU A 126 -14.63 13.69 -49.36
CA LEU A 126 -13.24 13.24 -49.30
C LEU A 126 -12.26 14.42 -49.26
N ASP A 127 -12.45 15.40 -50.14
CA ASP A 127 -11.62 16.62 -50.15
C ASP A 127 -11.73 17.38 -48.82
N ASP A 128 -12.93 17.46 -48.23
CA ASP A 128 -13.12 18.03 -46.90
C ASP A 128 -12.33 17.30 -45.82
N ARG A 129 -12.32 15.96 -45.86
CA ARG A 129 -11.57 15.15 -44.91
C ARG A 129 -10.07 15.34 -45.08
N ILE A 130 -9.55 15.37 -46.31
CA ILE A 130 -8.12 15.60 -46.60
C ILE A 130 -7.69 16.99 -46.10
N VAL A 131 -8.49 18.03 -46.35
CA VAL A 131 -8.19 19.38 -45.84
C VAL A 131 -8.16 19.38 -44.31
N ALA A 132 -9.13 18.74 -43.66
CA ALA A 132 -9.16 18.63 -42.20
C ALA A 132 -7.94 17.88 -41.64
N GLU A 133 -7.52 16.79 -42.28
CA GLU A 133 -6.32 16.03 -41.93
C GLU A 133 -5.04 16.88 -42.06
N ARG A 134 -4.91 17.66 -43.14
CA ARG A 134 -3.77 18.57 -43.32
C ARG A 134 -3.73 19.68 -42.27
N LEU A 135 -4.87 20.30 -41.98
CA LEU A 135 -4.97 21.33 -40.94
C LEU A 135 -4.60 20.76 -39.56
N ALA A 136 -5.06 19.55 -39.24
CA ALA A 136 -4.65 18.86 -38.02
C ALA A 136 -3.14 18.60 -37.98
N GLY A 137 -2.54 18.20 -39.11
CA GLY A 137 -1.09 18.08 -39.28
C GLY A 137 -0.36 19.40 -39.01
N PHE A 138 -0.83 20.52 -39.58
CA PHE A 138 -0.24 21.83 -39.33
C PHE A 138 -0.35 22.26 -37.87
N HIS A 139 -1.44 21.95 -37.18
CA HIS A 139 -1.58 22.24 -35.75
C HIS A 139 -0.56 21.43 -34.92
N GLN A 140 -0.37 20.15 -35.25
CA GLN A 140 0.62 19.31 -34.59
C GLN A 140 2.05 19.81 -34.84
N ASP A 141 2.37 20.15 -36.08
CA ASP A 141 3.68 20.69 -36.45
C ASP A 141 3.93 22.05 -35.79
N ALA A 142 2.90 22.90 -35.69
CA ALA A 142 2.99 24.17 -34.99
C ALA A 142 3.25 23.98 -33.49
N ALA A 143 2.59 23.00 -32.88
CA ALA A 143 2.84 22.61 -31.50
C ALA A 143 4.25 22.06 -31.28
N LEU A 144 4.90 21.46 -32.29
CA LEU A 144 6.30 21.02 -32.19
C LEU A 144 7.30 22.15 -32.49
N ALA A 145 6.93 23.09 -33.36
CA ALA A 145 7.76 24.19 -33.83
C ALA A 145 7.47 25.53 -33.12
N TRP A 146 6.87 25.51 -31.92
CA TRP A 146 6.46 26.72 -31.20
C TRP A 146 7.61 27.72 -30.94
N HIS A 147 8.84 27.22 -30.87
CA HIS A 147 10.07 27.97 -30.65
C HIS A 147 10.65 28.62 -31.92
N ASP A 148 10.07 28.36 -33.10
CA ASP A 148 10.49 28.94 -34.38
C ASP A 148 9.35 29.78 -35.01
N PRO A 149 9.33 31.11 -34.76
CA PRO A 149 8.34 32.01 -35.34
C PRO A 149 8.36 32.09 -36.87
N ALA A 150 9.47 31.72 -37.53
CA ALA A 150 9.52 31.66 -38.98
C ALA A 150 8.72 30.44 -39.47
N GLN A 151 8.94 29.27 -38.86
CA GLN A 151 8.20 28.05 -39.18
C GLN A 151 6.70 28.20 -38.88
N LEU A 152 6.31 28.81 -37.76
CA LEU A 152 4.90 29.07 -37.44
C LEU A 152 4.20 29.95 -38.49
N ARG A 153 4.90 30.95 -39.04
CA ARG A 153 4.36 31.77 -40.14
C ARG A 153 4.16 30.97 -41.41
N VAL A 154 5.08 30.06 -41.74
CA VAL A 154 4.93 29.16 -42.90
C VAL A 154 3.72 28.23 -42.72
N LEU A 155 3.57 27.62 -41.55
CA LEU A 155 2.44 26.76 -41.23
C LEU A 155 1.11 27.54 -41.24
N GLY A 156 1.10 28.75 -40.68
CA GLY A 156 -0.06 29.65 -40.73
C GLY A 156 -0.45 30.02 -42.16
N GLN A 157 0.51 30.33 -43.03
CA GLN A 157 0.25 30.60 -44.45
C GLN A 157 -0.33 29.36 -45.17
N ALA A 158 0.20 28.17 -44.88
CA ALA A 158 -0.32 26.92 -45.44
C ALA A 158 -1.77 26.66 -44.98
N ALA A 159 -2.06 26.85 -43.69
CA ALA A 159 -3.42 26.72 -43.15
C ALA A 159 -4.40 27.72 -43.80
N VAL A 160 -3.99 28.97 -44.00
CA VAL A 160 -4.78 29.98 -44.72
C VAL A 160 -5.07 29.53 -46.16
N GLY A 161 -4.06 28.95 -46.84
CA GLY A 161 -4.20 28.43 -48.19
C GLY A 161 -5.25 27.32 -48.30
N GLU A 162 -5.18 26.32 -47.42
CA GLU A 162 -6.12 25.19 -47.38
C GLU A 162 -7.55 25.66 -47.05
N LEU A 163 -7.72 26.60 -46.11
CA LEU A 163 -9.04 27.12 -45.73
C LEU A 163 -9.68 28.00 -46.82
N ARG A 164 -8.87 28.78 -47.55
CA ARG A 164 -9.36 29.54 -48.71
C ARG A 164 -9.74 28.62 -49.87
N TYR A 165 -8.91 27.60 -50.15
CA TYR A 165 -9.24 26.57 -51.13
C TYR A 165 -10.57 25.88 -50.78
N GLN A 166 -10.78 25.53 -49.51
CA GLN A 166 -12.05 24.97 -49.06
C GLN A 166 -13.22 25.95 -49.25
N GLY A 167 -13.02 27.24 -48.95
CA GLY A 167 -14.04 28.28 -49.14
C GLY A 167 -14.42 28.47 -50.60
N GLU A 168 -13.46 28.54 -51.51
CA GLU A 168 -13.68 28.62 -52.96
C GLU A 168 -14.47 27.40 -53.47
N ARG A 169 -14.06 26.19 -53.07
CA ARG A 169 -14.75 24.94 -53.47
C ARG A 169 -16.18 24.87 -52.93
N LYS A 170 -16.40 25.32 -51.69
CA LYS A 170 -17.74 25.32 -51.05
C LYS A 170 -18.62 26.49 -51.45
N GLY A 171 -18.11 27.45 -52.21
CA GLY A 171 -18.83 28.67 -52.58
C GLY A 171 -19.14 29.56 -51.37
N TRP A 172 -18.26 29.56 -50.36
CA TRP A 172 -18.37 30.50 -49.24
C TRP A 172 -18.22 31.93 -49.75
N ASP A 173 -18.97 32.85 -49.16
CA ASP A 173 -18.71 34.27 -49.40
C ASP A 173 -17.37 34.69 -48.73
N ALA A 174 -16.90 35.90 -49.08
CA ALA A 174 -15.65 36.42 -48.57
C ALA A 174 -15.66 36.57 -47.03
N THR A 175 -16.81 36.89 -46.43
CA THR A 175 -16.94 37.09 -44.98
C THR A 175 -16.83 35.77 -44.24
N GLN A 176 -17.51 34.74 -44.74
CA GLN A 176 -17.44 33.39 -44.19
C GLN A 176 -16.03 32.83 -44.34
N THR A 177 -15.40 32.99 -45.51
CA THR A 177 -14.02 32.54 -45.75
C THR A 177 -13.04 33.21 -44.78
N ASP A 178 -13.11 34.54 -44.64
CA ASP A 178 -12.24 35.28 -43.72
C ASP A 178 -12.47 34.88 -42.26
N THR A 179 -13.73 34.64 -41.87
CA THR A 179 -14.07 34.18 -40.50
C THR A 179 -13.45 32.82 -40.22
N THR A 180 -13.59 31.85 -41.14
CA THR A 180 -13.00 30.52 -40.99
C THR A 180 -11.48 30.57 -40.99
N VAL A 181 -10.87 31.40 -41.85
CA VAL A 181 -9.41 31.60 -41.89
C VAL A 181 -8.89 32.16 -40.56
N ARG A 182 -9.57 33.16 -39.99
CA ARG A 182 -9.19 33.73 -38.67
C ARG A 182 -9.33 32.70 -37.56
N GLN A 183 -10.40 31.90 -37.57
CA GLN A 183 -10.58 30.80 -36.62
C GLN A 183 -9.44 29.78 -36.72
N GLY A 184 -9.13 29.30 -37.93
CA GLY A 184 -8.07 28.30 -38.12
C GLY A 184 -6.68 28.81 -37.72
N LEU A 185 -6.36 30.08 -38.05
CA LEU A 185 -5.13 30.70 -37.57
C LEU A 185 -5.09 30.84 -36.04
N SER A 186 -6.20 31.27 -35.44
CA SER A 186 -6.34 31.36 -33.98
C SER A 186 -6.10 30.00 -33.33
N ASP A 187 -6.69 28.93 -33.84
CA ASP A 187 -6.52 27.58 -33.30
C ASP A 187 -5.08 27.07 -33.45
N LEU A 188 -4.43 27.34 -34.59
CA LEU A 188 -3.03 26.99 -34.84
C LEU A 188 -2.08 27.65 -33.83
N TYR A 189 -2.17 28.98 -33.66
CA TYR A 189 -1.31 29.70 -32.72
C TYR A 189 -1.64 29.39 -31.27
N ALA A 190 -2.93 29.30 -30.91
CA ALA A 190 -3.35 28.92 -29.57
C ALA A 190 -2.81 27.54 -29.18
N GLY A 191 -2.91 26.54 -30.07
CA GLY A 191 -2.36 25.21 -29.82
C GLY A 191 -0.85 25.21 -29.63
N ALA A 192 -0.11 26.00 -30.42
CA ALA A 192 1.34 26.14 -30.24
C ALA A 192 1.71 26.79 -28.89
N ILE A 193 0.96 27.81 -28.47
CA ILE A 193 1.18 28.49 -27.18
C ILE A 193 0.83 27.57 -26.01
N GLU A 194 -0.31 26.87 -26.07
CA GLU A 194 -0.72 25.93 -25.02
C GLU A 194 0.35 24.84 -24.81
N GLN A 195 0.94 24.33 -25.89
CA GLN A 195 2.07 23.40 -25.82
C GLN A 195 3.32 24.05 -25.23
N ALA A 196 3.63 25.28 -25.62
CA ALA A 196 4.78 26.03 -25.11
C ALA A 196 4.66 26.33 -23.60
N ILE A 197 3.47 26.65 -23.09
CA ILE A 197 3.22 26.95 -21.66
C ILE A 197 3.71 25.79 -20.77
N GLY A 198 3.53 24.54 -21.20
CA GLY A 198 3.96 23.37 -20.43
C GLY A 198 5.48 23.14 -20.43
N GLN A 199 6.23 23.76 -21.35
CA GLN A 199 7.67 23.52 -21.54
C GLN A 199 8.52 24.73 -21.14
N ASP A 200 8.13 25.92 -21.60
CA ASP A 200 8.81 27.19 -21.39
C ASP A 200 7.76 28.32 -21.33
N PRO A 201 7.21 28.61 -20.13
CA PRO A 201 6.23 29.67 -19.95
C PRO A 201 6.72 31.04 -20.42
N ASP A 202 8.01 31.32 -20.30
CA ASP A 202 8.59 32.62 -20.65
C ASP A 202 8.67 32.75 -22.18
N GLY A 203 9.11 31.69 -22.87
CA GLY A 203 9.04 31.58 -24.34
C GLY A 203 7.61 31.63 -24.88
N ALA A 204 6.68 30.94 -24.22
CA ALA A 204 5.26 30.94 -24.58
C ALA A 204 4.64 32.34 -24.46
N ALA A 205 5.00 33.12 -23.44
CA ALA A 205 4.50 34.49 -23.27
C ALA A 205 4.94 35.40 -24.42
N ASN A 206 6.19 35.28 -24.88
CA ASN A 206 6.68 36.01 -26.04
C ASN A 206 5.92 35.63 -27.34
N LEU A 207 5.65 34.33 -27.52
CA LEU A 207 4.86 33.85 -28.67
C LEU A 207 3.42 34.35 -28.59
N TYR A 208 2.82 34.33 -27.40
CA TYR A 208 1.46 34.80 -27.18
C TYR A 208 1.32 36.29 -27.48
N GLU A 209 2.23 37.14 -26.99
CA GLU A 209 2.24 38.57 -27.32
C GLU A 209 2.40 38.80 -28.83
N HIS A 210 3.22 38.01 -29.52
CA HIS A 210 3.36 38.10 -30.97
C HIS A 210 2.07 37.71 -31.74
N ALA A 211 1.37 36.68 -31.28
CA ALA A 211 0.20 36.13 -31.96
C ALA A 211 -1.15 36.68 -31.44
N ARG A 212 -1.13 37.56 -30.43
CA ARG A 212 -2.33 38.00 -29.70
C ARG A 212 -3.43 38.54 -30.59
N ASP A 213 -3.07 39.37 -31.58
CA ASP A 213 -4.02 39.99 -32.50
C ASP A 213 -4.72 39.00 -33.45
N VAL A 214 -4.15 37.80 -33.61
CA VAL A 214 -4.68 36.73 -34.47
C VAL A 214 -5.54 35.75 -33.67
N ILE A 215 -5.29 35.62 -32.37
CA ILE A 215 -6.01 34.71 -31.48
C ILE A 215 -7.34 35.33 -31.07
N GLN A 216 -8.42 34.55 -31.15
CA GLN A 216 -9.75 35.02 -30.76
C GLN A 216 -9.83 35.40 -29.27
N PRO A 217 -10.60 36.43 -28.91
CA PRO A 217 -10.70 36.90 -27.52
C PRO A 217 -11.08 35.80 -26.52
N GLU A 218 -11.96 34.88 -26.89
CA GLU A 218 -12.37 33.76 -26.04
C GLU A 218 -11.21 32.81 -25.76
N ARG A 219 -10.35 32.58 -26.77
CA ARG A 219 -9.13 31.78 -26.65
C ARG A 219 -8.05 32.51 -25.85
N GLN A 220 -7.93 33.83 -26.00
CA GLN A 220 -7.01 34.66 -25.20
C GLN A 220 -7.26 34.48 -23.70
N VAL A 221 -8.53 34.57 -23.27
CA VAL A 221 -8.91 34.38 -21.85
C VAL A 221 -8.53 32.98 -21.33
N ALA A 222 -8.67 31.95 -22.17
CA ALA A 222 -8.26 30.60 -21.80
C ALA A 222 -6.74 30.47 -21.66
N ILE A 223 -5.97 31.05 -22.59
CA ILE A 223 -4.50 31.08 -22.56
C ILE A 223 -3.99 31.88 -21.36
N ASP A 224 -4.57 33.07 -21.08
CA ASP A 224 -4.23 33.89 -19.92
C ASP A 224 -4.38 33.09 -18.61
N ARG A 225 -5.47 32.32 -18.48
CA ARG A 225 -5.68 31.43 -17.33
C ARG A 225 -4.59 30.36 -17.24
N ARG A 226 -4.21 29.75 -18.37
CA ARG A 226 -3.13 28.75 -18.43
C ARG A 226 -1.78 29.31 -18.02
N PHE A 227 -1.47 30.56 -18.38
CA PHE A 227 -0.25 31.23 -17.91
C PHE A 227 -0.25 31.42 -16.39
N VAL A 228 -1.37 31.86 -15.82
CA VAL A 228 -1.51 31.95 -14.35
C VAL A 228 -1.29 30.57 -13.73
N GLU A 229 -1.95 29.54 -14.25
CA GLU A 229 -1.82 28.17 -13.73
C GLU A 229 -0.37 27.67 -13.77
N ALA A 230 0.33 27.84 -14.90
CA ALA A 230 1.72 27.43 -15.05
C ALA A 230 2.68 28.22 -14.16
N SER A 231 2.41 29.52 -13.94
CA SER A 231 3.19 30.34 -13.02
C SER A 231 3.04 29.89 -11.57
N GLU A 232 1.83 29.50 -11.17
CA GLU A 232 1.55 28.94 -9.85
C GLU A 232 2.24 27.59 -9.68
N ASP A 233 2.19 26.70 -10.67
CA ASP A 233 2.85 25.40 -10.63
C ASP A 233 4.38 25.55 -10.52
N LYS A 234 4.98 26.50 -11.26
CA LYS A 234 6.42 26.85 -11.15
C LYS A 234 6.77 27.39 -9.76
N ALA A 235 5.89 28.20 -9.15
CA ALA A 235 6.07 28.70 -7.79
C ALA A 235 6.01 27.58 -6.75
N VAL A 236 5.05 26.65 -6.88
CA VAL A 236 4.92 25.47 -6.00
C VAL A 236 6.17 24.60 -6.07
N ALA A 237 6.67 24.32 -7.28
CA ALA A 237 7.88 23.53 -7.47
C ALA A 237 9.10 24.17 -6.77
N ARG A 238 9.28 25.48 -6.94
CA ARG A 238 10.34 26.25 -6.25
C ARG A 238 10.20 26.17 -4.73
N ILE A 239 8.99 26.39 -4.20
CA ILE A 239 8.74 26.31 -2.75
C ILE A 239 9.02 24.88 -2.23
N GLY A 240 8.62 23.84 -2.97
CA GLY A 240 8.92 22.46 -2.64
C GLY A 240 10.44 22.17 -2.58
N ASP A 241 11.22 22.72 -3.51
CA ASP A 241 12.69 22.65 -3.49
C ASP A 241 13.29 23.42 -2.30
N ASP A 242 12.77 24.60 -1.97
CA ASP A 242 13.21 25.43 -0.84
C ASP A 242 12.91 24.74 0.50
N LEU A 243 11.73 24.15 0.67
CA LEU A 243 11.35 23.37 1.85
C LEU A 243 12.28 22.17 2.05
N ARG A 244 12.55 21.42 0.97
CA ARG A 244 13.46 20.27 1.01
C ARG A 244 14.87 20.69 1.39
N THR A 245 15.38 21.74 0.76
CA THR A 245 16.73 22.27 1.02
C THR A 245 16.85 22.85 2.43
N GLY A 246 15.84 23.57 2.89
CA GLY A 246 15.75 24.11 4.24
C GLY A 246 15.80 22.99 5.31
N TRP A 247 15.03 21.92 5.11
CA TRP A 247 15.02 20.77 6.01
C TRP A 247 16.38 20.05 6.04
N ALA A 248 17.00 19.88 4.87
CA ALA A 248 18.33 19.29 4.76
C ALA A 248 19.41 20.12 5.50
N ARG A 249 19.35 21.46 5.41
CA ARG A 249 20.27 22.35 6.15
C ARG A 249 20.07 22.28 7.64
N MET A 250 18.83 22.28 8.11
CA MET A 250 18.51 22.15 9.55
C MET A 250 19.00 20.82 10.13
N SER A 251 19.06 19.77 9.30
CA SER A 251 19.57 18.45 9.68
C SER A 251 21.11 18.36 9.78
N ILE A 252 21.85 19.36 9.29
CA ILE A 252 23.33 19.35 9.22
C ILE A 252 23.96 20.33 10.23
N ALA A 253 23.21 21.31 10.72
CA ALA A 253 23.75 22.34 11.62
C ALA A 253 24.42 21.70 12.86
N PRO A 254 25.76 21.78 13.01
CA PRO A 254 26.43 21.29 14.19
C PRO A 254 25.96 22.14 15.39
N SER A 255 25.69 21.49 16.52
CA SER A 255 25.44 22.17 17.79
C SER A 255 26.61 23.11 18.06
N THR A 256 26.41 24.41 17.83
CA THR A 256 27.41 25.47 18.03
C THR A 256 27.35 26.05 19.44
N ALA A 257 26.69 25.35 20.37
CA ALA A 257 26.73 25.70 21.78
C ALA A 257 27.78 24.84 22.49
N ASP A 258 28.73 25.51 23.16
CA ASP A 258 29.73 24.98 24.10
C ASP A 258 29.10 24.30 25.33
N VAL A 259 28.16 23.38 25.11
CA VAL A 259 27.58 22.52 26.14
C VAL A 259 28.20 21.13 25.97
N PRO A 260 29.30 20.84 26.66
CA PRO A 260 29.85 19.49 26.73
C PRO A 260 28.88 18.65 27.58
N ASP A 261 28.01 17.87 26.95
CA ASP A 261 27.50 16.55 27.43
C ASP A 261 26.18 16.06 26.80
N LEU A 262 25.62 16.71 25.78
CA LEU A 262 24.44 16.16 25.09
C LEU A 262 24.80 15.66 23.69
N GLU A 263 25.29 14.41 23.65
CA GLU A 263 25.54 13.56 22.47
C GLU A 263 24.26 13.22 21.66
N SER A 264 23.40 14.19 21.36
CA SER A 264 22.27 13.97 20.44
C SER A 264 22.66 14.44 19.04
N THR A 265 23.49 13.67 18.35
CA THR A 265 23.78 13.83 16.91
C THR A 265 22.62 13.36 16.00
N ALA A 266 21.48 12.97 16.59
CA ALA A 266 20.34 12.45 15.85
C ALA A 266 19.54 13.58 15.20
N ARG A 267 19.23 13.43 13.91
CA ARG A 267 18.35 14.37 13.19
C ARG A 267 17.01 14.51 13.92
N PRO A 268 16.50 15.75 14.10
CA PRO A 268 15.20 15.97 14.72
C PRO A 268 14.11 15.27 13.91
N ARG A 269 13.06 14.82 14.60
CA ARG A 269 11.86 14.28 13.93
C ARG A 269 11.24 15.41 13.07
N PRO A 270 10.88 15.16 11.81
CA PRO A 270 10.13 16.13 11.01
C PRO A 270 8.88 16.63 11.76
N ASP A 271 8.69 17.94 11.79
CA ASP A 271 7.52 18.60 12.36
C ASP A 271 6.71 19.26 11.24
N ILE A 272 5.45 18.87 11.11
CA ILE A 272 4.54 19.42 10.09
C ILE A 272 4.35 20.94 10.24
N ARG A 273 4.40 21.48 11.46
CA ARG A 273 4.29 22.93 11.69
C ARG A 273 5.42 23.69 11.02
N TRP A 274 6.64 23.16 11.11
CA TRP A 274 7.79 23.74 10.43
C TRP A 274 7.58 23.83 8.91
N PHE A 275 7.10 22.77 8.27
CA PHE A 275 6.84 22.77 6.81
C PHE A 275 5.73 23.77 6.45
N LEU A 276 4.64 23.82 7.21
CA LEU A 276 3.53 24.75 6.97
C LEU A 276 3.94 26.21 7.19
N ASP A 277 4.69 26.51 8.24
CA ASP A 277 5.17 27.86 8.54
C ASP A 277 6.13 28.34 7.45
N GLN A 278 7.11 27.51 7.08
CA GLN A 278 8.03 27.84 5.99
C GLN A 278 7.31 28.04 4.66
N ALA A 279 6.35 27.17 4.32
CA ALA A 279 5.56 27.31 3.10
C ALA A 279 4.73 28.62 3.10
N THR A 280 4.19 29.01 4.26
CA THR A 280 3.41 30.24 4.42
C THR A 280 4.28 31.48 4.26
N THR A 281 5.54 31.47 4.71
CA THR A 281 6.46 32.62 4.52
C THR A 281 6.82 32.90 3.07
N GLN A 282 6.59 31.94 2.16
CA GLN A 282 6.84 32.07 0.73
C GLN A 282 5.62 32.59 -0.06
N LEU A 283 4.47 32.73 0.61
CA LEU A 283 3.24 33.25 0.03
C LEU A 283 3.11 34.74 0.36
N ASP A 284 2.60 35.53 -0.58
CA ASP A 284 2.24 36.94 -0.36
C ASP A 284 0.72 37.12 -0.19
N ASP A 285 0.30 38.32 0.19
CA ASP A 285 -1.12 38.64 0.40
C ASP A 285 -1.95 38.51 -0.90
N ASN A 286 -1.31 38.63 -2.07
CA ASN A 286 -1.95 38.55 -3.38
C ASN A 286 -2.01 37.11 -3.94
N SER A 287 -1.40 36.14 -3.27
CA SER A 287 -1.34 34.75 -3.71
C SER A 287 -2.74 34.16 -3.80
N SER A 288 -3.06 33.60 -4.96
CA SER A 288 -4.39 33.08 -5.25
C SER A 288 -4.79 31.95 -4.28
N PRO A 289 -6.10 31.72 -4.05
CA PRO A 289 -6.56 30.58 -3.24
C PRO A 289 -6.06 29.22 -3.78
N ARG A 290 -5.93 29.07 -5.11
CA ARG A 290 -5.39 27.86 -5.75
C ARG A 290 -3.94 27.65 -5.35
N LEU A 291 -3.10 28.69 -5.51
CA LEU A 291 -1.69 28.63 -5.14
C LEU A 291 -1.50 28.28 -3.66
N ARG A 292 -2.25 28.91 -2.75
CA ARG A 292 -2.20 28.61 -1.31
C ARG A 292 -2.52 27.13 -1.02
N GLY A 293 -3.55 26.58 -1.66
CA GLY A 293 -3.92 25.17 -1.52
C GLY A 293 -2.87 24.21 -2.07
N LEU A 294 -2.25 24.54 -3.20
CA LEU A 294 -1.15 23.76 -3.80
C LEU A 294 0.10 23.78 -2.93
N VAL A 295 0.50 24.96 -2.43
CA VAL A 295 1.66 25.12 -1.53
C VAL A 295 1.46 24.38 -0.22
N GLN A 296 0.26 24.41 0.36
CA GLN A 296 -0.06 23.62 1.55
C GLN A 296 0.07 22.12 1.27
N SER A 297 -0.44 21.65 0.13
CA SER A 297 -0.35 20.24 -0.27
C SER A 297 1.09 19.80 -0.49
N GLU A 298 1.92 20.65 -1.12
CA GLU A 298 3.35 20.40 -1.30
C GLU A 298 4.10 20.38 0.03
N ALA A 299 3.76 21.25 0.99
CA ALA A 299 4.32 21.24 2.34
C ALA A 299 4.04 19.90 3.06
N PHE A 300 2.82 19.35 2.94
CA PHE A 300 2.51 18.02 3.45
C PHE A 300 3.33 16.93 2.74
N ALA A 301 3.44 16.97 1.41
CA ALA A 301 4.23 16.00 0.65
C ALA A 301 5.71 16.02 1.08
N GLN A 302 6.31 17.20 1.25
CA GLN A 302 7.70 17.32 1.73
C GLN A 302 7.84 16.83 3.17
N PHE A 303 6.88 17.12 4.05
CA PHE A 303 6.84 16.56 5.41
C PHE A 303 6.84 15.02 5.40
N PHE A 304 6.01 14.39 4.57
CA PHE A 304 5.97 12.92 4.48
C PHE A 304 7.26 12.34 3.90
N ARG A 305 7.85 12.98 2.89
CA ARG A 305 9.16 12.58 2.35
C ARG A 305 10.25 12.66 3.41
N ALA A 306 10.33 13.78 4.14
CA ALA A 306 11.25 13.95 5.25
C ALA A 306 11.01 12.89 6.36
N GLY A 307 9.76 12.60 6.67
CA GLY A 307 9.36 11.53 7.59
C GLY A 307 9.86 10.16 7.16
N LYS A 308 9.70 9.83 5.87
CA LYS A 308 10.16 8.57 5.29
C LYS A 308 11.69 8.47 5.28
N GLU A 309 12.40 9.52 4.92
CA GLU A 309 13.87 9.56 4.95
C GLU A 309 14.41 9.42 6.38
N TRP A 310 13.78 10.12 7.33
CA TRP A 310 14.11 10.02 8.75
C TRP A 310 13.85 8.62 9.30
N LEU A 311 12.72 7.99 8.95
CA LEU A 311 12.41 6.60 9.31
C LEU A 311 13.41 5.64 8.66
N ALA A 312 13.74 5.81 7.39
CA ALA A 312 14.69 4.96 6.69
C ALA A 312 16.09 5.00 7.34
N GLY A 313 16.57 6.20 7.69
CA GLY A 313 17.82 6.36 8.43
C GLY A 313 17.80 5.64 9.78
N ARG A 314 16.65 5.66 10.47
CA ARG A 314 16.46 4.95 11.74
C ARG A 314 16.31 3.44 11.59
N SER A 315 15.65 2.96 10.55
CA SER A 315 15.59 1.52 10.24
C SER A 315 16.98 0.97 9.90
N GLN A 316 17.79 1.75 9.18
CA GLN A 316 19.17 1.40 8.90
C GLN A 316 19.99 1.31 10.19
N ALA A 317 19.79 2.21 11.16
CA ALA A 317 20.45 2.14 12.46
C ALA A 317 20.15 0.83 13.21
N VAL A 318 18.89 0.40 13.21
CA VAL A 318 18.49 -0.90 13.81
C VAL A 318 19.10 -2.06 13.04
N ALA A 319 19.12 -2.01 11.71
CA ALA A 319 19.74 -3.04 10.88
C ALA A 319 21.26 -3.15 11.14
N ASP A 320 21.95 -2.02 11.28
CA ASP A 320 23.38 -1.97 11.60
C ASP A 320 23.66 -2.58 12.97
N VAL A 321 22.81 -2.31 13.97
CA VAL A 321 22.92 -2.89 15.32
C VAL A 321 22.65 -4.39 15.31
N LEU A 322 21.61 -4.85 14.60
CA LEU A 322 21.32 -6.28 14.45
C LEU A 322 22.44 -7.02 13.72
N LYS A 323 23.01 -6.40 12.68
CA LYS A 323 24.18 -6.93 11.97
C LYS A 323 25.37 -7.05 12.92
N TRP A 324 25.67 -5.99 13.67
CA TRP A 324 26.73 -6.02 14.67
C TRP A 324 26.52 -7.11 15.72
N GLN A 325 25.29 -7.28 16.24
CA GLN A 325 24.96 -8.34 17.20
C GLN A 325 25.15 -9.74 16.60
N THR A 326 24.82 -9.90 15.31
CA THR A 326 25.01 -11.18 14.59
C THR A 326 26.50 -11.51 14.43
N GLU A 327 27.32 -10.50 14.17
CA GLU A 327 28.78 -10.62 14.07
C GLU A 327 29.44 -10.80 15.45
N ASN A 328 28.76 -10.44 16.54
CA ASN A 328 29.25 -10.48 17.92
C ASN A 328 28.26 -11.21 18.86
N PRO A 329 27.97 -12.50 18.66
CA PRO A 329 26.86 -13.19 19.31
C PRO A 329 27.02 -13.36 20.83
N THR A 330 28.25 -13.27 21.35
CA THR A 330 28.55 -13.33 22.78
C THR A 330 28.70 -11.96 23.43
N ALA A 331 28.67 -10.88 22.65
CA ALA A 331 28.84 -9.54 23.17
C ALA A 331 27.56 -9.10 23.90
N LEU A 332 27.75 -8.45 25.05
CA LEU A 332 26.67 -7.90 25.84
C LEU A 332 26.10 -6.67 25.15
N PHE A 333 24.88 -6.31 25.51
CA PHE A 333 24.22 -5.12 24.95
C PHE A 333 25.03 -3.82 25.19
N THR A 334 25.74 -3.76 26.31
CA THR A 334 26.63 -2.64 26.67
C THR A 334 27.83 -2.51 25.75
N ASP A 335 28.22 -3.59 25.06
CA ASP A 335 29.35 -3.64 24.14
C ASP A 335 29.02 -3.06 22.75
N ILE A 336 27.74 -2.81 22.43
CA ILE A 336 27.36 -2.18 21.15
C ILE A 336 28.07 -0.82 21.07
N PRO A 337 28.82 -0.52 19.98
CA PRO A 337 29.49 0.76 19.81
C PRO A 337 28.52 1.93 20.02
N SER A 338 28.93 2.93 20.80
CA SER A 338 28.10 4.12 21.09
C SER A 338 27.63 4.81 19.81
N GLY A 339 28.47 4.84 18.76
CA GLY A 339 28.12 5.39 17.44
C GLY A 339 27.05 4.61 16.67
N LEU A 340 26.77 3.35 17.01
CA LEU A 340 25.61 2.60 16.50
C LEU A 340 24.39 2.81 17.38
N ARG A 341 24.58 2.83 18.72
CA ARG A 341 23.51 3.10 19.68
C ARG A 341 22.89 4.48 19.49
N SER A 342 23.70 5.52 19.28
CA SER A 342 23.25 6.91 19.12
C SER A 342 22.44 7.15 17.84
N LYS A 343 22.51 6.23 16.86
CA LYS A 343 21.71 6.31 15.64
C LYS A 343 20.28 5.78 15.82
N MET A 344 20.03 4.95 16.84
CA MET A 344 18.69 4.44 17.14
C MET A 344 17.87 5.47 17.93
N SER A 345 16.55 5.48 17.72
CA SER A 345 15.67 6.32 18.53
C SER A 345 15.55 5.82 19.97
N PRO A 346 15.10 6.67 20.92
CA PRO A 346 14.74 6.21 22.27
C PRO A 346 13.76 5.03 22.26
N ASP A 347 12.74 5.06 21.39
CA ASP A 347 11.74 3.99 21.30
C ASP A 347 12.31 2.71 20.67
N GLN A 348 13.16 2.83 19.63
CA GLN A 348 13.84 1.70 19.01
C GLN A 348 14.83 1.08 19.98
N MET A 349 15.54 1.92 20.74
CA MET A 349 16.40 1.49 21.83
C MET A 349 15.59 0.78 22.90
N ALA A 350 14.43 1.30 23.30
CA ALA A 350 13.53 0.66 24.25
C ALA A 350 12.99 -0.69 23.74
N ALA A 351 12.56 -0.76 22.48
CA ALA A 351 12.09 -2.00 21.86
C ALA A 351 13.23 -3.04 21.73
N PHE A 352 14.43 -2.59 21.36
CA PHE A 352 15.61 -3.43 21.29
C PHE A 352 16.07 -3.91 22.68
N ARG A 353 15.93 -3.07 23.72
CA ARG A 353 16.14 -3.46 25.13
C ARG A 353 15.18 -4.56 25.56
N LEU A 354 13.89 -4.40 25.24
CA LEU A 354 12.87 -5.41 25.52
C LEU A 354 13.23 -6.73 24.82
N PHE A 355 13.65 -6.66 23.56
CA PHE A 355 14.12 -7.82 22.79
C PHE A 355 15.33 -8.50 23.45
N ALA A 356 16.35 -7.73 23.84
CA ALA A 356 17.55 -8.26 24.49
C ALA A 356 17.24 -8.90 25.86
N SER A 357 16.30 -8.32 26.61
CA SER A 357 15.86 -8.88 27.90
C SER A 357 15.15 -10.24 27.74
N VAL A 358 14.36 -10.41 26.67
CA VAL A 358 13.64 -11.67 26.37
C VAL A 358 14.60 -12.77 25.90
N GLN A 359 15.74 -12.43 25.29
CA GLN A 359 16.75 -13.40 24.87
C GLN A 359 17.66 -13.88 26.01
N GLY A 360 17.52 -13.34 27.24
CA GLY A 360 18.40 -13.68 28.36
C GLY A 360 19.83 -13.15 28.19
N HIS A 361 20.03 -12.16 27.30
CA HIS A 361 21.34 -11.55 27.04
C HIS A 361 21.62 -10.30 27.90
N ILE A 362 20.75 -10.01 28.88
CA ILE A 362 21.02 -9.02 29.92
C ILE A 362 21.16 -9.81 31.21
N GLU A 363 22.36 -10.33 31.48
CA GLU A 363 22.70 -10.73 32.84
C GLU A 363 22.76 -9.46 33.68
N PRO A 364 21.97 -9.34 34.77
CA PRO A 364 22.10 -8.21 35.67
C PRO A 364 23.53 -8.16 36.21
N ASP A 365 24.17 -6.99 36.16
CA ASP A 365 25.36 -6.67 36.94
C ASP A 365 24.98 -6.71 38.43
N LEU A 366 25.05 -7.93 38.99
CA LEU A 366 24.79 -8.20 40.39
C LEU A 366 25.68 -7.37 41.30
N GLY A 367 26.88 -7.00 40.84
CA GLY A 367 27.79 -6.11 41.56
C GLY A 367 27.26 -4.69 41.64
N LEU A 368 26.69 -4.15 40.55
CA LEU A 368 26.01 -2.85 40.57
C LEU A 368 24.76 -2.88 41.43
N TYR A 369 23.93 -3.92 41.30
CA TYR A 369 22.76 -4.08 42.16
C TYR A 369 23.16 -4.09 43.63
N ASP A 370 24.19 -4.85 44.01
CA ASP A 370 24.71 -4.92 45.37
C ASP A 370 25.26 -3.57 45.88
N ARG A 371 25.86 -2.75 45.01
CA ARG A 371 26.31 -1.39 45.36
C ARG A 371 25.12 -0.45 45.58
N LEU A 372 24.12 -0.50 44.71
CA LEU A 372 22.92 0.32 44.82
C LEU A 372 22.06 -0.07 46.03
N GLU A 373 21.97 -1.36 46.35
CA GLU A 373 21.31 -1.86 47.55
C GLU A 373 22.07 -1.46 48.83
N ARG A 374 23.41 -1.39 48.81
CA ARG A 374 24.18 -0.81 49.92
C ARG A 374 23.91 0.67 50.09
N GLU A 375 23.91 1.43 48.99
CA GLU A 375 23.62 2.86 49.05
C GLU A 375 22.19 3.11 49.56
N LEU A 376 21.22 2.29 49.15
CA LEU A 376 19.86 2.29 49.68
C LEU A 376 19.84 2.11 51.21
N ILE A 377 20.61 1.15 51.73
CA ILE A 377 20.58 0.76 53.15
C ILE A 377 21.38 1.71 54.04
N ASP A 378 22.59 2.08 53.62
CA ASP A 378 23.55 2.84 54.41
C ASP A 378 23.38 4.35 54.24
N ARG A 379 22.91 4.78 53.06
CA ARG A 379 22.80 6.18 52.67
C ARG A 379 21.49 6.46 51.88
N PRO A 380 20.31 6.20 52.46
CA PRO A 380 19.03 6.27 51.76
C PRO A 380 18.77 7.62 51.07
N ALA A 381 19.22 8.74 51.67
CA ALA A 381 19.10 10.07 51.07
C ALA A 381 19.95 10.23 49.79
N SER A 382 21.14 9.62 49.76
CA SER A 382 22.00 9.59 48.58
C SER A 382 21.38 8.71 47.49
N PHE A 383 20.92 7.51 47.86
CA PHE A 383 20.21 6.61 46.96
C PHE A 383 18.95 7.24 46.34
N ALA A 384 18.20 8.04 47.09
CA ALA A 384 17.02 8.76 46.61
C ALA A 384 17.32 9.75 45.47
N SER A 385 18.58 10.17 45.30
CA SER A 385 19.02 11.08 44.24
C SER A 385 19.59 10.37 43.00
N ILE A 386 19.80 9.06 43.07
CA ILE A 386 20.34 8.27 41.96
C ILE A 386 19.31 8.18 40.83
N LYS A 387 19.75 8.42 39.59
CA LYS A 387 18.91 8.24 38.40
C LYS A 387 18.93 6.76 37.99
N LEU A 388 18.05 5.97 38.61
CA LEU A 388 17.98 4.52 38.36
C LEU A 388 17.63 4.17 36.91
N ASP A 389 17.02 5.11 36.17
CA ASP A 389 16.76 5.00 34.73
C ASP A 389 18.05 4.92 33.89
N GLU A 390 19.16 5.44 34.39
CA GLU A 390 20.49 5.32 33.75
C GLU A 390 21.09 3.92 33.93
N TYR A 391 20.67 3.16 34.95
CA TYR A 391 21.18 1.82 35.28
C TYR A 391 20.25 0.67 34.88
N VAL A 392 19.12 0.95 34.21
CA VAL A 392 18.14 -0.07 33.77
C VAL A 392 18.80 -1.20 32.97
N LEU A 393 19.82 -0.86 32.19
CA LEU A 393 20.57 -1.79 31.34
C LEU A 393 21.45 -2.74 32.12
N ASP A 394 22.07 -2.24 33.19
CA ASP A 394 22.99 -2.99 34.03
C ASP A 394 22.23 -3.80 35.08
N LEU A 395 21.05 -3.36 35.52
CA LEU A 395 20.29 -4.01 36.59
C LEU A 395 19.23 -4.99 36.10
N GLY A 396 18.75 -4.83 34.86
CA GLY A 396 17.56 -5.52 34.38
C GLY A 396 16.25 -4.91 34.91
N ALA A 397 15.14 -5.21 34.24
CA ALA A 397 13.85 -4.53 34.48
C ALA A 397 13.26 -4.81 35.86
N GLU A 398 13.34 -6.05 36.35
CA GLU A 398 12.79 -6.46 37.65
C GLU A 398 13.53 -5.79 38.81
N SER A 399 14.86 -5.88 38.81
CA SER A 399 15.73 -5.24 39.79
C SER A 399 15.61 -3.72 39.80
N THR A 400 15.49 -3.10 38.62
CA THR A 400 15.31 -1.64 38.52
C THR A 400 13.95 -1.22 39.06
N HIS A 401 12.87 -1.92 38.68
CA HIS A 401 11.53 -1.63 39.21
C HIS A 401 11.52 -1.70 40.73
N ARG A 402 12.10 -2.77 41.30
CA ARG A 402 12.23 -2.95 42.74
C ARG A 402 13.01 -1.81 43.41
N LEU A 403 14.14 -1.39 42.83
CA LEU A 403 14.93 -0.29 43.34
C LEU A 403 14.20 1.06 43.21
N VAL A 404 13.42 1.27 42.15
CA VAL A 404 12.58 2.46 41.95
C VAL A 404 11.44 2.51 42.97
N ASP A 405 10.79 1.38 43.28
CA ASP A 405 9.76 1.31 44.31
C ASP A 405 10.34 1.73 45.67
N LEU A 406 11.48 1.15 46.05
CA LEU A 406 12.20 1.49 47.29
C LEU A 406 12.67 2.96 47.29
N GLN A 407 13.08 3.49 46.14
CA GLN A 407 13.47 4.89 45.98
C GLN A 407 12.28 5.84 46.19
N ASN A 408 11.12 5.50 45.64
CA ASN A 408 9.89 6.27 45.78
C ASN A 408 9.39 6.27 47.22
N GLU A 409 9.50 5.16 47.93
CA GLU A 409 9.16 5.08 49.36
C GLU A 409 10.03 5.99 50.23
N ILE A 410 11.35 6.02 49.96
CA ILE A 410 12.27 6.94 50.63
C ILE A 410 11.88 8.40 50.35
N ARG A 411 11.61 8.74 49.08
CA ARG A 411 11.19 10.11 48.69
C ARG A 411 9.88 10.53 49.33
N ASN A 412 8.96 9.59 49.53
CA ASN A 412 7.64 9.83 50.12
C ASN A 412 7.66 9.86 51.67
N GLY A 413 8.82 9.68 52.31
CA GLY A 413 8.98 9.81 53.76
C GLY A 413 8.49 8.62 54.58
N ASP A 414 8.28 7.44 53.96
CA ASP A 414 7.94 6.19 54.65
C ASP A 414 9.07 5.12 54.53
N PRO A 415 10.29 5.38 55.03
CA PRO A 415 11.39 4.44 54.92
C PRO A 415 11.30 3.27 55.92
N ALA A 416 10.35 3.27 56.86
CA ALA A 416 10.44 2.43 58.05
C ALA A 416 10.08 0.96 57.81
N GLY A 417 9.24 0.66 56.81
CA GLY A 417 8.79 -0.71 56.51
C GLY A 417 9.77 -1.48 55.64
N HIS A 418 9.86 -1.12 54.36
CA HIS A 418 10.60 -1.94 53.39
C HIS A 418 12.10 -1.67 53.36
N VAL A 419 12.60 -0.48 53.72
CA VAL A 419 14.06 -0.28 53.86
C VAL A 419 14.59 -0.99 55.10
N ALA A 420 13.83 -1.01 56.20
CA ALA A 420 14.17 -1.80 57.39
C ALA A 420 14.12 -3.30 57.09
N PHE A 421 13.12 -3.76 56.33
CA PHE A 421 13.05 -5.14 55.85
C PHE A 421 14.22 -5.47 54.92
N ALA A 422 14.52 -4.64 53.91
CA ALA A 422 15.65 -4.83 53.01
C ALA A 422 16.99 -4.88 53.77
N ARG A 423 17.17 -4.01 54.78
CA ARG A 423 18.33 -4.02 55.67
C ARG A 423 18.39 -5.31 56.51
N ALA A 424 17.27 -5.74 57.08
CA ALA A 424 17.21 -6.95 57.90
C ALA A 424 17.44 -8.21 57.05
N SER A 425 16.77 -8.31 55.89
CA SER A 425 16.96 -9.39 54.92
C SER A 425 18.39 -9.43 54.43
N ARG A 426 18.99 -8.29 54.07
CA ARG A 426 20.39 -8.26 53.62
C ARG A 426 21.35 -8.77 54.70
N ARG A 427 21.24 -8.29 55.93
CA ARG A 427 22.07 -8.75 57.05
C ARG A 427 21.93 -10.26 57.29
N LEU A 428 20.69 -10.75 57.34
CA LEU A 428 20.43 -12.17 57.55
C LEU A 428 21.00 -13.03 56.41
N VAL A 429 20.90 -12.56 55.17
CA VAL A 429 21.50 -13.26 54.03
C VAL A 429 23.03 -13.18 54.06
N GLU A 430 23.62 -12.03 54.39
CA GLU A 430 25.08 -11.87 54.54
C GLU A 430 25.63 -12.77 55.66
N ASP A 431 25.02 -12.75 56.84
CA ASP A 431 25.42 -13.58 57.99
C ASP A 431 25.31 -15.06 57.67
N ALA A 432 24.26 -15.47 56.95
CA ALA A 432 24.05 -16.86 56.55
C ALA A 432 25.01 -17.30 55.43
N VAL A 433 25.31 -16.44 54.44
CA VAL A 433 26.32 -16.71 53.40
C VAL A 433 27.71 -16.87 54.03
N VAL A 434 28.06 -16.02 55.00
CA VAL A 434 29.32 -16.12 55.76
C VAL A 434 29.35 -17.38 56.63
N SER A 435 28.24 -17.70 57.32
CA SER A 435 28.13 -18.92 58.15
C SER A 435 28.23 -20.21 57.33
N ALA A 436 27.79 -20.17 56.07
CA ALA A 436 27.94 -21.25 55.09
C ALA A 436 29.36 -21.33 54.49
N GLY A 437 30.30 -20.46 54.90
CA GLY A 437 31.70 -20.49 54.50
C GLY A 437 32.00 -19.78 53.17
N PHE A 438 31.08 -18.97 52.66
CA PHE A 438 31.32 -18.16 51.46
C PHE A 438 31.75 -16.74 51.82
N GLU A 439 32.75 -16.23 51.10
CA GLU A 439 33.07 -14.80 51.12
C GLU A 439 31.91 -14.02 50.52
N ALA A 440 31.31 -13.12 51.29
CA ALA A 440 30.11 -12.39 50.87
C ALA A 440 30.33 -11.66 49.54
N ASP A 441 31.43 -10.95 49.34
CA ASP A 441 31.65 -10.17 48.12
C ASP A 441 32.20 -10.99 46.93
N ALA A 442 32.48 -12.28 47.09
CA ALA A 442 32.91 -13.14 45.99
C ALA A 442 31.76 -13.46 45.02
N ALA A 443 32.07 -13.77 43.76
CA ALA A 443 31.07 -14.05 42.71
C ALA A 443 30.06 -15.15 43.11
N LEU A 444 30.53 -16.20 43.79
CA LEU A 444 29.64 -17.25 44.34
C LEU A 444 28.72 -16.71 45.43
N GLY A 445 29.23 -15.84 46.32
CA GLY A 445 28.41 -15.17 47.34
C GLY A 445 27.33 -14.27 46.73
N GLN A 446 27.63 -13.59 45.63
CA GLN A 446 26.66 -12.78 44.87
C GLN A 446 25.56 -13.65 44.24
N ILE A 447 25.92 -14.81 43.66
CA ILE A 447 24.95 -15.76 43.07
C ILE A 447 24.04 -16.37 44.15
N VAL A 448 24.59 -16.79 45.29
CA VAL A 448 23.81 -17.32 46.42
C VAL A 448 22.81 -16.26 46.89
N ARG A 449 23.26 -15.01 47.06
CA ARG A 449 22.39 -13.90 47.46
C ARG A 449 21.22 -13.72 46.50
N GLU A 450 21.47 -13.74 45.21
CA GLU A 450 20.40 -13.51 44.23
C GLU A 450 19.34 -14.62 44.25
N LYS A 451 19.77 -15.88 44.32
CA LYS A 451 18.84 -17.02 44.46
C LYS A 451 18.02 -16.95 45.75
N VAL A 452 18.67 -16.60 46.86
CA VAL A 452 18.00 -16.41 48.15
C VAL A 452 17.00 -15.26 48.05
N ARG A 453 17.36 -14.11 47.45
CA ARG A 453 16.45 -12.98 47.27
C ARG A 453 15.19 -13.36 46.50
N HIS A 454 15.31 -14.09 45.40
CA HIS A 454 14.14 -14.56 44.64
C HIS A 454 13.25 -15.45 45.50
N ARG A 455 13.82 -16.41 46.23
CA ARG A 455 13.03 -17.29 47.13
C ARG A 455 12.37 -16.54 48.28
N VAL A 456 13.04 -15.53 48.82
CA VAL A 456 12.51 -14.67 49.88
C VAL A 456 11.36 -13.79 49.36
N ALA A 457 11.50 -13.25 48.14
CA ALA A 457 10.46 -12.43 47.50
C ALA A 457 9.19 -13.25 47.19
N ASP A 458 9.34 -14.52 46.79
CA ASP A 458 8.21 -15.40 46.53
C ASP A 458 7.65 -16.09 47.79
N PHE A 459 8.37 -16.02 48.91
CA PHE A 459 7.99 -16.68 50.16
C PHE A 459 6.57 -16.33 50.63
N PRO A 460 6.12 -15.05 50.65
CA PRO A 460 4.77 -14.70 51.07
C PRO A 460 3.69 -15.24 50.13
N LYS A 461 3.95 -15.27 48.82
CA LYS A 461 3.02 -15.82 47.83
C LYS A 461 2.83 -17.32 48.02
N LEU A 462 3.91 -18.03 48.34
CA LEU A 462 3.92 -19.48 48.48
C LEU A 462 3.40 -19.95 49.85
N ASN A 463 3.65 -19.18 50.92
CA ASN A 463 3.42 -19.62 52.30
C ASN A 463 2.35 -18.81 53.04
N GLY A 464 1.79 -17.76 52.43
CA GLY A 464 0.75 -16.92 53.04
C GLY A 464 1.20 -16.11 54.26
N ARG A 465 2.51 -16.04 54.53
CA ARG A 465 3.13 -15.30 55.64
C ARG A 465 4.50 -14.78 55.24
N VAL A 466 4.99 -13.73 55.92
CA VAL A 466 6.37 -13.27 55.76
C VAL A 466 7.36 -14.32 56.29
N PRO A 467 8.56 -14.46 55.68
CA PRO A 467 9.59 -15.37 56.17
C PRO A 467 10.08 -14.94 57.55
N THR A 468 10.24 -15.90 58.47
CA THR A 468 10.90 -15.70 59.76
C THR A 468 12.41 -15.80 59.61
N GLU A 469 13.17 -15.40 60.61
CA GLU A 469 14.63 -15.57 60.65
C GLU A 469 15.06 -17.02 60.37
N ASN A 470 14.37 -18.00 60.97
CA ASN A 470 14.62 -19.43 60.72
C ASN A 470 14.30 -19.85 59.28
N ASP A 471 13.32 -19.23 58.63
CA ASP A 471 13.03 -19.50 57.21
C ASP A 471 14.13 -18.93 56.32
N LEU A 472 14.66 -17.75 56.64
CA LEU A 472 15.74 -17.12 55.89
C LEU A 472 17.03 -17.93 55.99
N VAL A 473 17.42 -18.35 57.20
CA VAL A 473 18.58 -19.23 57.41
C VAL A 473 18.41 -20.53 56.63
N ARG A 474 17.23 -21.16 56.70
CA ARG A 474 16.95 -22.39 55.95
C ARG A 474 17.03 -22.20 54.43
N ILE A 475 16.47 -21.12 53.89
CA ILE A 475 16.55 -20.82 52.45
C ILE A 475 18.02 -20.63 52.03
N VAL A 476 18.81 -19.92 52.82
CA VAL A 476 20.23 -19.72 52.53
C VAL A 476 20.99 -21.04 52.57
N ASP A 477 20.79 -21.86 53.60
CA ASP A 477 21.43 -23.17 53.72
C ASP A 477 21.06 -24.09 52.54
N GLU A 478 19.78 -24.11 52.13
CA GLU A 478 19.30 -24.88 50.99
C GLU A 478 19.97 -24.42 49.66
N GLU A 479 20.05 -23.11 49.41
CA GLU A 479 20.68 -22.56 48.19
C GLU A 479 22.20 -22.72 48.20
N ALA A 480 22.84 -22.53 49.35
CA ALA A 480 24.28 -22.72 49.56
C ALA A 480 24.67 -24.19 49.36
N GLN A 481 23.89 -25.13 49.89
CA GLN A 481 24.10 -26.57 49.67
C GLN A 481 23.85 -26.97 48.21
N HIS A 482 22.82 -26.41 47.56
CA HIS A 482 22.57 -26.65 46.13
C HIS A 482 23.75 -26.21 45.27
N LEU A 483 24.30 -25.01 45.53
CA LEU A 483 25.45 -24.48 44.79
C LEU A 483 26.77 -25.17 45.15
N GLY A 484 26.95 -25.58 46.41
CA GLY A 484 28.10 -26.39 46.84
C GLY A 484 28.11 -27.79 46.20
N ALA A 485 26.95 -28.44 46.10
CA ALA A 485 26.79 -29.74 45.46
C ALA A 485 26.95 -29.66 43.93
N GLU A 486 26.52 -28.56 43.30
CA GLU A 486 26.78 -28.29 41.87
C GLU A 486 28.24 -27.93 41.59
N GLY A 487 28.90 -27.21 42.52
CA GLY A 487 30.33 -26.88 42.45
C GLY A 487 31.23 -28.12 42.54
N GLN A 488 30.89 -29.09 43.39
CA GLN A 488 31.60 -30.37 43.47
C GLN A 488 31.38 -31.26 42.24
N LYS A 489 30.22 -31.21 41.58
CA LYS A 489 29.97 -31.93 40.32
C LYS A 489 30.71 -31.35 39.11
N ARG A 490 31.24 -30.11 39.21
CA ARG A 490 31.93 -29.41 38.12
C ARG A 490 33.46 -29.41 38.23
N GLN A 491 34.06 -30.06 39.23
CA GLN A 491 35.51 -30.30 39.21
C GLN A 491 35.85 -31.51 38.34
N PRO A 492 36.58 -31.36 37.22
CA PRO A 492 37.11 -32.50 36.49
C PRO A 492 38.27 -33.12 37.29
N GLU A 493 38.24 -34.45 37.44
CA GLU A 493 39.38 -35.26 37.83
C GLU A 493 40.53 -35.07 36.82
N ASN A 494 41.36 -34.05 36.99
CA ASN A 494 42.72 -33.98 36.46
C ASN A 494 43.45 -32.74 37.00
N ALA A 495 44.01 -32.86 38.21
CA ALA A 495 45.18 -32.11 38.61
C ALA A 495 45.95 -32.89 39.68
N SER A 496 47.12 -33.41 39.31
CA SER A 496 48.10 -34.00 40.25
C SER A 496 48.60 -32.95 41.25
N PRO A 497 48.89 -33.32 42.51
CA PRO A 497 49.38 -32.37 43.50
C PRO A 497 50.90 -32.24 43.46
N SER A 498 51.39 -31.00 43.44
CA SER A 498 52.74 -30.65 43.86
C SER A 498 52.69 -30.38 45.37
N GLY A 499 53.46 -31.13 46.15
CA GLY A 499 53.35 -31.16 47.60
C GLY A 499 54.00 -29.97 48.33
N VAL A 500 53.56 -29.75 49.56
CA VAL A 500 54.37 -29.38 50.73
C VAL A 500 53.71 -30.01 51.97
N GLU A 501 54.55 -30.66 52.80
CA GLU A 501 54.25 -31.41 54.03
C GLU A 501 54.00 -30.54 55.28
N ILE A 502 53.63 -31.25 56.37
CA ILE A 502 53.74 -30.97 57.83
C ILE A 502 52.40 -30.51 58.47
N ALA A 503 51.83 -31.13 59.52
CA ALA A 503 52.15 -32.27 60.38
C ALA A 503 50.90 -32.85 61.06
N GLN A 504 51.06 -34.09 61.53
CA GLN A 504 50.11 -34.99 62.19
C GLN A 504 49.70 -34.60 63.61
N ALA A 505 48.48 -35.00 64.02
CA ALA A 505 48.21 -35.56 65.34
C ALA A 505 47.13 -36.68 65.29
N LYS A 506 47.57 -37.88 65.67
CA LYS A 506 46.89 -39.15 66.07
C LYS A 506 45.90 -38.93 67.25
N SER A 507 44.96 -39.78 67.69
CA SER A 507 44.45 -41.17 67.48
C SER A 507 43.20 -41.26 68.42
N GLU A 508 42.12 -42.03 68.19
CA GLU A 508 41.83 -43.41 68.69
C GLU A 508 40.32 -43.65 68.40
N GLN A 509 39.91 -44.67 67.63
CA GLN A 509 39.72 -46.11 67.93
C GLN A 509 38.26 -46.48 68.31
N ALA A 510 37.67 -47.39 67.52
CA ALA A 510 36.31 -47.94 67.59
C ALA A 510 36.12 -48.98 68.73
N PRO A 511 34.92 -49.57 68.93
CA PRO A 511 34.59 -50.79 68.18
C PRO A 511 33.09 -51.00 67.82
N ALA A 512 32.84 -51.86 66.82
CA ALA A 512 31.57 -52.53 66.48
C ALA A 512 31.38 -53.80 67.40
N PRO A 513 30.39 -54.76 67.27
CA PRO A 513 29.85 -55.32 66.00
C PRO A 513 28.45 -56.04 66.01
N LEU A 514 28.10 -56.66 64.84
CA LEU A 514 27.19 -57.82 64.55
C LEU A 514 25.65 -57.61 64.65
N ASP A 515 24.77 -58.07 63.74
CA ASP A 515 24.66 -59.36 63.02
C ASP A 515 23.92 -59.28 61.65
N ALA A 516 24.06 -60.33 60.84
CA ALA A 516 23.63 -60.48 59.44
C ALA A 516 22.37 -61.42 59.25
N PRO A 517 22.14 -62.14 58.11
CA PRO A 517 21.46 -61.77 56.84
C PRO A 517 20.26 -62.76 56.49
N PRO A 518 20.01 -63.19 55.21
CA PRO A 518 19.20 -62.65 54.10
C PRO A 518 18.02 -63.62 53.71
N PRO A 519 17.35 -63.64 52.50
CA PRO A 519 17.96 -64.02 51.19
C PRO A 519 17.30 -63.49 49.86
N ARG A 520 18.10 -63.55 48.76
CA ARG A 520 17.84 -64.08 47.37
C ARG A 520 16.58 -63.64 46.56
N ALA A 521 16.57 -63.53 45.22
CA ALA A 521 17.52 -63.75 44.13
C ALA A 521 16.94 -63.29 42.76
N ALA A 522 17.86 -63.11 41.80
CA ALA A 522 17.80 -63.44 40.36
C ALA A 522 16.96 -62.62 39.36
N GLY A 523 17.65 -62.12 38.32
CA GLY A 523 17.12 -62.00 36.96
C GLY A 523 17.72 -60.88 36.09
N ASP A 524 18.85 -61.13 35.42
CA ASP A 524 19.26 -60.47 34.15
C ASP A 524 18.87 -61.39 32.96
N PRO A 525 19.01 -61.00 31.67
CA PRO A 525 18.48 -59.82 30.97
C PRO A 525 17.75 -60.24 29.65
N VAL A 526 16.85 -59.41 29.09
CA VAL A 526 16.38 -59.57 27.70
C VAL A 526 16.25 -58.19 27.02
N LEU A 527 16.97 -58.02 25.91
CA LEU A 527 16.74 -57.04 24.84
C LEU A 527 16.42 -57.84 23.55
N PRO A 528 15.93 -57.22 22.46
CA PRO A 528 14.78 -56.33 22.33
C PRO A 528 13.83 -56.84 21.21
N ASN A 529 12.58 -56.38 21.17
CA ASN A 529 11.77 -56.35 19.94
C ASN A 529 10.56 -55.46 20.16
N SER A 530 10.62 -54.22 19.66
CA SER A 530 9.62 -53.63 18.76
C SER A 530 9.82 -52.12 18.73
N ILE A 531 10.19 -51.63 17.56
CA ILE A 531 10.07 -50.24 17.15
C ILE A 531 8.57 -50.01 16.92
N ASN A 532 7.88 -49.27 17.80
CA ASN A 532 6.65 -48.49 17.50
C ASN A 532 5.91 -47.86 18.69
N ASP A 533 6.50 -47.65 19.88
CA ASP A 533 5.85 -46.84 20.93
C ASP A 533 6.85 -45.93 21.63
N LEU A 534 7.01 -44.71 21.10
CA LEU A 534 7.53 -43.57 21.86
C LEU A 534 6.38 -42.58 22.09
N PRO A 535 6.16 -42.09 23.32
CA PRO A 535 5.20 -41.02 23.58
C PRO A 535 5.66 -39.74 22.87
N ALA A 536 4.69 -39.00 22.34
CA ALA A 536 4.92 -37.71 21.70
C ALA A 536 5.76 -36.78 22.60
N PRO A 537 6.67 -35.98 22.04
CA PRO A 537 7.45 -35.02 22.81
C PRO A 537 6.52 -34.02 23.53
N PRO A 538 6.91 -33.51 24.71
CA PRO A 538 6.11 -32.58 25.47
C PRO A 538 5.83 -31.32 24.64
N GLN A 539 4.55 -30.97 24.53
CA GLN A 539 4.10 -29.73 23.89
C GLN A 539 4.82 -28.55 24.56
N MET A 540 5.60 -27.82 23.77
CA MET A 540 6.19 -26.55 24.18
C MET A 540 5.07 -25.57 24.59
N LEU A 541 5.30 -24.90 25.70
CA LEU A 541 4.42 -23.92 26.34
C LEU A 541 3.94 -22.84 25.34
N ASP A 542 2.61 -22.69 25.24
CA ASP A 542 1.92 -21.56 24.63
C ASP A 542 2.45 -20.23 25.22
N PRO A 543 2.63 -19.16 24.41
CA PRO A 543 2.86 -17.83 24.96
C PRO A 543 1.67 -17.43 25.84
N ILE A 544 1.99 -16.87 27.01
CA ILE A 544 1.08 -16.53 28.11
C ILE A 544 -0.19 -15.84 27.58
N ARG A 545 -1.31 -16.58 27.51
CA ARG A 545 -2.64 -16.02 27.23
C ARG A 545 -3.10 -15.23 28.45
N PRO A 546 -3.50 -13.95 28.34
CA PRO A 546 -4.16 -13.27 29.45
C PRO A 546 -5.45 -14.04 29.79
N LYS A 547 -5.62 -14.39 31.07
CA LYS A 547 -6.80 -15.12 31.55
C LYS A 547 -8.07 -14.31 31.25
N LYS A 548 -9.06 -14.96 30.61
CA LYS A 548 -10.41 -14.41 30.42
C LYS A 548 -10.94 -13.89 31.76
N ASN A 549 -11.22 -12.60 31.84
CA ASN A 549 -11.89 -11.99 32.97
C ASN A 549 -13.37 -12.44 32.98
N PRO A 550 -13.87 -13.19 33.98
CA PRO A 550 -15.21 -13.79 33.94
C PRO A 550 -16.35 -12.83 34.29
N GLU A 551 -16.09 -11.59 34.72
CA GLU A 551 -17.10 -10.72 35.32
C GLU A 551 -17.29 -9.38 34.59
N LEU A 552 -17.58 -9.42 33.30
CA LEU A 552 -18.33 -8.33 32.67
C LEU A 552 -19.69 -8.87 32.22
N ASN A 553 -20.73 -8.29 32.79
CA ASN A 553 -22.10 -8.34 32.35
C ASN A 553 -22.17 -7.71 30.94
N ARG A 554 -21.74 -8.46 29.90
CA ARG A 554 -21.44 -7.86 28.59
C ARG A 554 -22.73 -7.61 27.81
N PRO A 555 -22.93 -6.40 27.27
CA PRO A 555 -24.06 -6.09 26.40
C PRO A 555 -24.05 -7.00 25.15
N ASP A 556 -25.20 -7.08 24.48
CA ASP A 556 -25.41 -7.89 23.28
C ASP A 556 -24.24 -7.79 22.30
N ARG A 557 -23.46 -8.88 22.23
CA ARG A 557 -22.19 -8.93 21.48
C ARG A 557 -22.40 -8.84 19.98
N SER A 558 -23.60 -9.15 19.49
CA SER A 558 -23.95 -9.07 18.06
C SER A 558 -23.96 -7.64 17.53
N LYS A 559 -24.01 -6.64 18.42
CA LYS A 559 -24.04 -5.22 18.06
C LYS A 559 -22.66 -4.62 17.78
N TYR A 560 -21.57 -5.33 18.08
CA TYR A 560 -20.22 -4.82 17.83
C TYR A 560 -19.83 -4.95 16.36
N HIS A 561 -19.33 -3.87 15.77
CA HIS A 561 -18.80 -3.87 14.40
C HIS A 561 -17.78 -2.75 14.19
N LEU A 562 -17.00 -2.84 13.12
CA LEU A 562 -16.01 -1.85 12.71
C LEU A 562 -16.52 -1.06 11.51
N LYS A 563 -16.21 0.24 11.43
CA LYS A 563 -16.33 1.03 10.20
C LYS A 563 -15.02 1.73 9.87
N PHE A 564 -14.65 1.76 8.59
CA PHE A 564 -13.50 2.49 8.08
C PHE A 564 -13.93 3.49 7.01
N ASP A 565 -13.60 4.76 7.25
CA ASP A 565 -14.02 5.90 6.42
C ASP A 565 -12.90 6.47 5.52
N GLY A 566 -11.79 5.75 5.40
CA GLY A 566 -10.58 6.22 4.73
C GLY A 566 -9.62 7.01 5.61
N ARG A 567 -10.06 7.46 6.80
CA ARG A 567 -9.23 8.22 7.76
C ARG A 567 -9.21 7.62 9.16
N TYR A 568 -10.28 6.95 9.55
CA TYR A 568 -10.47 6.39 10.87
C TYR A 568 -11.08 5.00 10.79
N LEU A 569 -10.52 4.09 11.57
CA LEU A 569 -11.16 2.82 11.91
C LEU A 569 -11.87 3.02 13.25
N LYS A 570 -13.17 2.79 13.29
CA LYS A 570 -14.03 3.00 14.46
C LYS A 570 -14.67 1.69 14.88
N LEU A 571 -14.66 1.38 16.17
CA LEU A 571 -15.41 0.29 16.78
C LEU A 571 -16.73 0.82 17.33
N TYR A 572 -17.82 0.22 16.89
CA TYR A 572 -19.18 0.55 17.30
C TYR A 572 -19.77 -0.52 18.21
N HIS A 573 -20.71 -0.12 19.07
CA HIS A 573 -21.69 -1.00 19.71
C HIS A 573 -23.09 -0.47 19.41
N GLY A 574 -23.76 -1.03 18.40
CA GLY A 574 -24.96 -0.41 17.85
C GLY A 574 -24.59 0.88 17.12
N GLU A 575 -25.13 2.02 17.54
CA GLU A 575 -24.83 3.33 16.92
C GLU A 575 -23.71 4.09 17.63
N ASP A 576 -23.32 3.66 18.82
CA ASP A 576 -22.33 4.36 19.64
C ASP A 576 -20.90 3.97 19.24
N VAL A 577 -20.04 4.98 19.04
CA VAL A 577 -18.61 4.79 18.85
C VAL A 577 -17.95 4.52 20.20
N ILE A 578 -17.39 3.32 20.36
CA ILE A 578 -16.70 2.89 21.58
C ILE A 578 -15.22 3.26 21.53
N GLU A 579 -14.57 3.01 20.38
CA GLU A 579 -13.17 3.38 20.15
C GLU A 579 -12.95 3.84 18.70
N GLU A 580 -11.92 4.66 18.51
CA GLU A 580 -11.52 5.20 17.22
C GLU A 580 -9.98 5.20 17.11
N TRP A 581 -9.48 4.83 15.93
CA TRP A 581 -8.07 4.79 15.60
C TRP A 581 -7.81 5.50 14.28
N PRO A 582 -6.86 6.46 14.22
CA PRO A 582 -6.38 7.00 12.96
C PRO A 582 -5.85 5.89 12.07
N ALA A 583 -6.32 5.86 10.82
CA ALA A 583 -6.09 4.77 9.88
C ALA A 583 -5.97 5.30 8.45
N VAL A 584 -5.18 4.65 7.62
CA VAL A 584 -5.09 4.97 6.18
C VAL A 584 -5.14 3.70 5.35
N SER A 585 -5.59 3.82 4.11
CA SER A 585 -5.50 2.74 3.14
C SER A 585 -5.05 3.28 1.79
N GLY A 586 -4.37 2.44 1.01
CA GLY A 586 -3.75 2.84 -0.24
C GLY A 586 -2.40 3.54 -0.03
N LYS A 587 -1.63 3.66 -1.11
CA LYS A 587 -0.40 4.44 -1.13
C LYS A 587 -0.71 5.93 -1.14
N GLU A 588 0.31 6.74 -0.84
CA GLU A 588 0.24 8.20 -0.96
C GLU A 588 -0.33 8.61 -2.33
N ASN A 589 -1.31 9.51 -2.34
CA ASN A 589 -2.09 9.96 -3.51
C ASN A 589 -3.08 8.95 -4.12
N PHE A 590 -3.20 7.74 -3.56
CA PHE A 590 -4.12 6.69 -3.99
C PHE A 590 -5.05 6.25 -2.85
N GLY A 591 -5.36 7.13 -1.91
CA GLY A 591 -6.17 6.82 -0.73
C GLY A 591 -7.68 7.00 -0.91
N SER A 592 -8.15 7.31 -2.13
CA SER A 592 -9.54 7.68 -2.39
C SER A 592 -10.33 6.58 -3.11
N ALA A 593 -11.67 6.62 -3.01
CA ALA A 593 -12.55 5.64 -3.63
C ALA A 593 -12.29 5.45 -5.14
N LYS A 594 -11.97 6.54 -5.86
CA LYS A 594 -11.68 6.51 -7.31
C LYS A 594 -10.47 5.64 -7.67
N ASP A 595 -9.60 5.37 -6.70
CA ASP A 595 -8.35 4.65 -6.90
C ASP A 595 -8.47 3.16 -6.51
N GLN A 596 -9.63 2.68 -6.04
CA GLN A 596 -9.80 1.29 -5.59
C GLN A 596 -9.53 0.26 -6.69
N ASN A 597 -9.69 0.61 -7.96
CA ASN A 597 -9.36 -0.28 -9.09
C ASN A 597 -7.84 -0.40 -9.35
N LYS A 598 -7.00 0.39 -8.70
CA LYS A 598 -5.53 0.40 -8.88
C LYS A 598 -4.88 -0.70 -8.04
N VAL A 599 -4.79 -1.91 -8.57
CA VAL A 599 -4.14 -3.05 -7.88
C VAL A 599 -2.71 -2.69 -7.44
N GLY A 600 -2.39 -2.89 -6.17
CA GLY A 600 -1.07 -2.60 -5.60
C GLY A 600 -0.81 -1.16 -5.13
N TYR A 601 -1.77 -0.25 -5.34
CA TYR A 601 -1.66 1.17 -5.00
C TYR A 601 -2.92 1.72 -4.32
N GLY A 602 -4.10 1.36 -4.80
CA GLY A 602 -5.39 1.84 -4.31
C GLY A 602 -5.75 1.36 -2.91
N PRO A 603 -6.74 1.97 -2.27
CA PRO A 603 -7.12 1.62 -0.93
C PRO A 603 -7.95 0.32 -0.91
N ILE A 604 -8.23 -0.20 0.30
CA ILE A 604 -9.12 -1.36 0.48
C ILE A 604 -10.46 -1.04 -0.19
N PRO A 605 -11.01 -1.92 -1.04
CA PRO A 605 -12.25 -1.60 -1.74
C PRO A 605 -13.44 -1.50 -0.79
N GLU A 606 -14.44 -0.72 -1.17
CA GLU A 606 -15.69 -0.61 -0.41
C GLU A 606 -16.42 -1.94 -0.28
N GLY A 607 -17.11 -2.11 0.85
CA GLY A 607 -17.89 -3.31 1.13
C GLY A 607 -17.74 -3.81 2.57
N ALA A 608 -18.26 -5.01 2.80
CA ALA A 608 -18.21 -5.71 4.08
C ALA A 608 -17.12 -6.77 4.12
N TYR A 609 -16.45 -6.88 5.27
CA TYR A 609 -15.35 -7.81 5.52
C TYR A 609 -15.53 -8.53 6.87
N ASP A 610 -15.05 -9.77 6.95
CA ASP A 610 -14.98 -10.56 8.17
C ASP A 610 -13.60 -10.42 8.81
N ILE A 611 -13.58 -9.93 10.05
CA ILE A 611 -12.38 -9.83 10.89
C ILE A 611 -12.45 -10.92 11.95
N LYS A 612 -11.73 -12.03 11.70
CA LYS A 612 -11.81 -13.24 12.53
C LYS A 612 -10.68 -13.31 13.55
N MET A 613 -11.01 -13.65 14.80
CA MET A 613 -10.01 -13.88 15.86
C MET A 613 -9.02 -14.98 15.46
N SER A 614 -9.48 -16.02 14.77
CA SER A 614 -8.64 -17.11 14.26
C SER A 614 -7.64 -16.67 13.19
N ARG A 615 -7.83 -15.48 12.61
CA ARG A 615 -6.95 -14.89 11.60
C ARG A 615 -6.10 -13.75 12.14
N PHE A 616 -6.17 -13.47 13.43
CA PHE A 616 -5.24 -12.59 14.11
C PHE A 616 -3.85 -13.25 14.15
N GLN A 617 -2.81 -12.47 13.90
CA GLN A 617 -1.42 -12.90 13.93
C GLN A 617 -0.60 -11.87 14.69
N SER A 618 0.24 -12.35 15.60
CA SER A 618 1.35 -11.59 16.17
C SER A 618 2.67 -12.13 15.62
N ILE A 619 3.62 -11.25 15.37
CA ILE A 619 4.93 -11.63 14.86
C ILE A 619 5.69 -12.33 15.98
N ASP A 620 6.15 -13.54 15.73
CA ASP A 620 7.09 -14.20 16.60
C ASP A 620 8.51 -13.71 16.31
N LEU A 621 9.43 -13.99 17.23
CA LEU A 621 10.82 -13.55 17.19
C LEU A 621 11.52 -13.92 15.87
N LYS A 622 11.21 -15.10 15.31
CA LYS A 622 11.76 -15.57 14.03
C LYS A 622 11.20 -14.75 12.87
N GLY A 623 9.90 -14.49 12.84
CA GLY A 623 9.26 -13.65 11.82
C GLY A 623 9.80 -12.22 11.78
N ALA A 624 10.11 -11.63 12.95
CA ALA A 624 10.68 -10.28 13.05
C ALA A 624 12.10 -10.22 12.46
N LEU A 625 12.91 -11.25 12.70
CA LEU A 625 14.29 -11.33 12.22
C LEU A 625 14.36 -11.62 10.72
N TYR A 626 13.65 -12.65 10.23
CA TYR A 626 13.72 -13.10 8.83
C TYR A 626 13.03 -12.17 7.83
N GLY A 627 12.03 -11.37 8.26
CA GLY A 627 11.32 -10.46 7.35
C GLY A 627 12.12 -9.23 6.89
N THR A 628 13.26 -8.93 7.53
CA THR A 628 14.11 -7.76 7.21
C THR A 628 15.22 -8.06 6.22
N ALA A 629 15.63 -9.31 6.11
CA ALA A 629 16.80 -9.70 5.35
C ALA A 629 16.37 -10.49 4.11
N LYS A 630 16.44 -9.89 2.92
CA LYS A 630 16.62 -10.66 1.67
C LYS A 630 18.02 -11.27 1.70
N ILE A 631 18.26 -12.24 2.57
CA ILE A 631 19.41 -13.12 2.45
C ILE A 631 19.04 -14.09 1.34
N ALA A 632 19.86 -14.12 0.29
CA ALA A 632 19.63 -14.98 -0.87
C ALA A 632 19.30 -16.41 -0.40
N ASP A 633 18.23 -16.98 -0.98
CA ASP A 633 17.71 -18.35 -0.79
C ASP A 633 16.89 -18.67 0.48
N VAL A 634 16.41 -17.69 1.26
CA VAL A 634 15.41 -17.93 2.32
C VAL A 634 14.13 -17.16 2.01
N ASP A 635 13.00 -17.87 1.87
CA ASP A 635 11.67 -17.27 1.74
C ASP A 635 11.47 -16.20 2.83
N ALA A 636 10.92 -15.03 2.47
CA ALA A 636 10.83 -13.81 3.29
C ALA A 636 9.95 -13.93 4.57
N GLY A 637 9.74 -15.15 5.07
CA GLY A 637 8.90 -15.49 6.19
C GLY A 637 7.43 -15.20 5.93
N LYS A 638 6.59 -15.45 6.94
CA LYS A 638 5.17 -15.07 6.91
C LYS A 638 4.94 -13.54 6.99
N TRP A 639 6.02 -12.74 7.09
CA TRP A 639 6.02 -11.32 7.41
C TRP A 639 6.93 -10.51 6.45
N PRO A 640 6.59 -10.44 5.14
CA PRO A 640 7.44 -9.80 4.14
C PRO A 640 7.58 -8.29 4.39
N GLY A 641 8.79 -7.81 4.72
CA GLY A 641 9.03 -6.42 5.14
C GLY A 641 8.99 -6.20 6.67
N SER A 642 8.79 -7.27 7.44
CA SER A 642 8.88 -7.31 8.91
C SER A 642 8.02 -6.23 9.61
N LEU A 643 8.44 -5.82 10.81
CA LEU A 643 7.84 -4.80 11.67
C LEU A 643 7.65 -3.46 10.95
N CYS A 644 8.52 -3.12 9.99
CA CYS A 644 8.44 -1.86 9.27
C CYS A 644 7.15 -1.76 8.43
N SER A 645 6.81 -2.83 7.71
CA SER A 645 5.66 -2.88 6.79
C SER A 645 4.37 -3.33 7.46
N TRP A 646 4.45 -4.20 8.47
CA TRP A 646 3.28 -4.89 9.03
C TRP A 646 3.09 -4.69 10.53
N GLY A 647 4.03 -4.04 11.20
CA GLY A 647 4.03 -3.92 12.66
C GLY A 647 4.19 -5.29 13.35
N SER A 648 3.94 -5.30 14.66
CA SER A 648 4.01 -6.51 15.49
C SER A 648 2.77 -7.40 15.39
N GLU A 649 1.67 -6.87 14.85
CA GLU A 649 0.35 -7.48 14.89
C GLU A 649 -0.41 -7.16 13.60
N ARG A 650 -1.19 -8.12 13.11
CA ARG A 650 -2.16 -7.93 12.02
C ARG A 650 -3.35 -8.86 12.16
N VAL A 651 -4.45 -8.50 11.51
CA VAL A 651 -5.61 -9.38 11.33
C VAL A 651 -6.09 -9.27 9.88
N TRP A 652 -6.33 -10.41 9.25
CA TRP A 652 -6.82 -10.44 7.86
C TRP A 652 -8.27 -9.97 7.78
N ALA A 653 -8.56 -9.19 6.74
CA ALA A 653 -9.90 -8.74 6.37
C ALA A 653 -10.39 -9.56 5.18
N ASP A 654 -11.17 -10.61 5.46
CA ASP A 654 -11.72 -11.48 4.43
C ASP A 654 -12.97 -10.82 3.83
N PRO A 655 -13.04 -10.54 2.51
CA PRO A 655 -14.25 -9.97 1.94
C PRO A 655 -15.43 -10.93 2.13
N THR A 656 -16.61 -10.39 2.45
CA THR A 656 -17.82 -11.21 2.47
C THR A 656 -18.17 -11.65 1.05
N LYS A 657 -18.99 -12.69 0.94
CA LYS A 657 -19.52 -13.16 -0.35
C LYS A 657 -20.19 -12.03 -1.14
N GLU A 658 -20.92 -11.15 -0.46
CA GLU A 658 -21.56 -9.98 -1.07
C GLU A 658 -20.54 -9.01 -1.69
N THR A 659 -19.46 -8.70 -0.95
CA THR A 659 -18.38 -7.85 -1.44
C THR A 659 -17.65 -8.50 -2.61
N GLU A 660 -17.40 -9.81 -2.56
CA GLU A 660 -16.81 -10.55 -3.68
C GLU A 660 -17.71 -10.54 -4.93
N ASP A 661 -19.00 -10.89 -4.77
CA ASP A 661 -19.98 -10.98 -5.86
C ASP A 661 -20.27 -9.59 -6.49
N SER A 662 -20.03 -8.50 -5.77
CA SER A 662 -20.17 -7.13 -6.31
C SER A 662 -19.12 -6.76 -7.37
N GLY A 663 -18.02 -7.53 -7.47
CA GLY A 663 -16.88 -7.22 -8.35
C GLY A 663 -15.99 -6.07 -7.86
N LEU A 664 -16.34 -5.39 -6.77
CA LEU A 664 -15.57 -4.27 -6.22
C LEU A 664 -14.26 -4.69 -5.55
N THR A 665 -14.05 -5.98 -5.29
CA THR A 665 -12.74 -6.46 -4.82
C THR A 665 -11.64 -6.30 -5.88
N PHE A 666 -12.01 -6.14 -7.16
CA PHE A 666 -11.08 -6.13 -8.30
C PHE A 666 -10.17 -7.36 -8.33
N GLY A 667 -10.66 -8.51 -7.85
CA GLY A 667 -9.90 -9.74 -7.72
C GLY A 667 -8.79 -9.71 -6.66
N ARG A 668 -8.71 -8.64 -5.86
CA ARG A 668 -7.71 -8.49 -4.80
C ARG A 668 -8.06 -9.39 -3.61
N LYS A 669 -7.02 -10.01 -3.07
CA LYS A 669 -7.06 -10.88 -1.90
C LYS A 669 -5.97 -10.42 -0.94
N ASP A 670 -5.92 -11.02 0.25
CA ASP A 670 -4.85 -10.78 1.22
C ASP A 670 -4.76 -9.31 1.71
N MET A 671 -5.92 -8.75 2.10
CA MET A 671 -5.99 -7.45 2.76
C MET A 671 -6.06 -7.64 4.27
N ALA A 672 -5.43 -6.75 5.03
CA ALA A 672 -5.35 -6.86 6.48
C ALA A 672 -5.55 -5.50 7.16
N ILE A 673 -5.94 -5.53 8.43
CA ILE A 673 -5.73 -4.44 9.38
C ILE A 673 -4.39 -4.72 10.06
N HIS A 674 -3.42 -3.82 9.93
CA HIS A 674 -2.10 -4.04 10.49
C HIS A 674 -1.48 -2.75 11.04
N GLY A 675 -0.41 -2.92 11.81
CA GLY A 675 0.45 -1.83 12.21
C GLY A 675 1.57 -1.60 11.22
N GLY A 676 2.54 -0.79 11.60
CA GLY A 676 3.69 -0.51 10.75
C GLY A 676 4.27 0.85 11.08
N TRP A 677 5.48 1.10 10.64
CA TRP A 677 6.11 2.41 10.84
C TRP A 677 5.74 3.41 9.75
N SER A 678 5.38 2.94 8.56
CA SER A 678 5.08 3.78 7.41
C SER A 678 3.61 3.71 7.06
N ARG A 679 2.96 4.88 6.99
CA ARG A 679 1.58 5.03 6.54
C ARG A 679 1.42 4.65 5.08
N GLY A 680 0.38 3.87 4.78
CA GLY A 680 -0.09 3.60 3.43
C GLY A 680 0.44 2.29 2.88
N SER A 681 -0.48 1.50 2.35
CA SER A 681 -0.26 0.10 1.97
C SER A 681 -0.85 -0.19 0.60
N ALA A 682 -0.59 -1.37 0.06
CA ALA A 682 -1.15 -1.83 -1.22
C ALA A 682 -2.63 -2.26 -1.13
N GLY A 683 -3.44 -1.55 -0.32
CA GLY A 683 -4.87 -1.82 -0.11
C GLY A 683 -5.24 -2.46 1.23
N CYS A 684 -4.34 -2.45 2.22
CA CYS A 684 -4.63 -2.80 3.61
C CYS A 684 -5.06 -1.57 4.42
N ILE A 685 -5.62 -1.78 5.62
CA ILE A 685 -5.89 -0.70 6.59
C ILE A 685 -4.70 -0.62 7.54
N ASP A 686 -3.98 0.49 7.48
CA ASP A 686 -2.78 0.70 8.28
C ASP A 686 -3.08 1.63 9.46
N LEU A 687 -2.97 1.06 10.66
CA LEU A 687 -3.17 1.74 11.94
C LEU A 687 -1.87 2.34 12.47
N THR A 688 -0.73 2.05 11.87
CA THR A 688 0.61 2.43 12.34
C THR A 688 0.81 2.17 13.83
N GLY A 689 0.98 3.23 14.64
CA GLY A 689 1.14 3.15 16.09
C GLY A 689 -0.15 2.81 16.87
N SER A 690 -1.32 2.87 16.23
CA SER A 690 -2.61 2.55 16.87
C SER A 690 -2.90 1.05 16.95
N MET A 691 -2.11 0.21 16.28
CA MET A 691 -2.38 -1.23 16.18
C MET A 691 -2.46 -1.92 17.54
N SER A 692 -1.54 -1.64 18.47
CA SER A 692 -1.54 -2.29 19.79
C SER A 692 -2.79 -1.96 20.62
N ARG A 693 -3.36 -0.75 20.43
CA ARG A 693 -4.61 -0.36 21.09
C ARG A 693 -5.80 -1.09 20.47
N PHE A 694 -5.84 -1.17 19.14
CA PHE A 694 -6.83 -1.96 18.42
C PHE A 694 -6.77 -3.44 18.82
N SER A 695 -5.59 -4.06 18.83
CA SER A 695 -5.40 -5.48 19.18
C SER A 695 -5.90 -5.77 20.59
N ARG A 696 -5.62 -4.88 21.56
CA ARG A 696 -6.12 -5.03 22.93
C ARG A 696 -7.64 -5.02 22.97
N ALA A 697 -8.29 -4.02 22.36
CA ALA A 697 -9.74 -3.94 22.28
C ALA A 697 -10.34 -5.18 21.59
N PHE A 698 -9.72 -5.66 20.51
CA PHE A 698 -10.15 -6.84 19.78
C PHE A 698 -10.06 -8.12 20.63
N TRP A 699 -8.96 -8.32 21.36
CA TRP A 699 -8.78 -9.43 22.30
C TRP A 699 -9.72 -9.36 23.50
N ASP A 700 -9.95 -8.17 24.04
CA ASP A 700 -10.85 -7.95 25.19
C ASP A 700 -12.30 -8.33 24.83
N LEU A 701 -12.73 -7.99 23.62
CA LEU A 701 -14.02 -8.42 23.07
C LEU A 701 -14.06 -9.94 22.87
N GLY A 702 -13.02 -10.51 22.27
CA GLY A 702 -12.87 -11.95 22.06
C GLY A 702 -13.96 -12.55 21.18
N ILE A 703 -14.39 -11.81 20.16
CA ILE A 703 -15.40 -12.20 19.16
C ILE A 703 -14.92 -11.80 17.76
N ASP A 704 -15.46 -12.45 16.74
CA ASP A 704 -15.29 -12.02 15.36
C ASP A 704 -16.11 -10.74 15.11
N LEU A 705 -15.59 -9.85 14.27
CA LEU A 705 -16.22 -8.57 13.95
C LEU A 705 -16.51 -8.45 12.44
N LYS A 706 -17.59 -7.75 12.10
CA LYS A 706 -17.82 -7.25 10.75
C LYS A 706 -17.14 -5.90 10.59
N LEU A 707 -16.44 -5.69 9.49
CA LEU A 707 -15.88 -4.41 9.07
C LEU A 707 -16.64 -3.89 7.86
N TYR A 708 -17.11 -2.64 7.93
CA TYR A 708 -17.70 -1.92 6.80
C TYR A 708 -16.73 -0.84 6.31
N VAL A 709 -16.40 -0.88 5.03
CA VAL A 709 -15.56 0.13 4.36
C VAL A 709 -16.46 1.01 3.51
N ASP A 710 -16.45 2.31 3.78
CA ASP A 710 -17.24 3.32 3.09
C ASP A 710 -16.48 4.65 3.05
N TYR A 711 -16.06 5.10 1.87
CA TYR A 711 -15.34 6.38 1.70
C TYR A 711 -16.29 7.55 1.42
N SER A 712 -17.60 7.34 1.47
CA SER A 712 -18.57 8.40 1.31
C SER A 712 -18.35 9.47 2.39
N PRO A 713 -18.40 10.76 2.04
CA PRO A 713 -18.33 11.81 3.04
C PRO A 713 -19.47 11.60 4.06
N PRO A 714 -19.22 11.78 5.36
CA PRO A 714 -20.29 11.68 6.35
C PRO A 714 -21.42 12.63 5.94
N VAL A 715 -22.65 12.09 5.89
CA VAL A 715 -23.84 12.90 5.64
C VAL A 715 -23.92 13.92 6.79
N PRO A 716 -23.95 15.24 6.49
CA PRO A 716 -23.88 16.29 7.50
C PRO A 716 -25.07 16.32 8.45
#